data_AF-A0A8J3F4I5-F1
#
_entry.id   AF-A0A8J3F4I5-F1
#
_cell.length_a   1.000
_cell.length_b   1.000
_cell.length_c   1.000
_cell.angle_alpha   90.00
_cell.angle_beta   90.00
_cell.angle_gamma   90.00
#
_symmetry.space_group_name_H-M   'P 1'
#
loop_
_entity.id
_entity.type
_entity.pdbx_description
1 polymer ?
#
loop_
_entity_poly.entity_id
_entity_poly.type
_entity_poly.pdbx_seq_one_letter_code
_entity_poly.pdbx_strand_id
1 'polypeptide(L)'
;MTQQFNDNSNSAVDLKSLLVRENEQVEWKENVADTDDVVATLSAFANDWSNLGGGYVICGAQEGKDSHGFPVVTAVGLTAARLKEVEGKVMAGCRERVSPAITPLVEEIVLPDESKRVLVFIMPATSHVHTFRRANEGNKHYVRVSRETREARDGILRELLVRKGEAEPWDRRVCATATTNDLDLIALRDALQRMNVFDPNRGIDAYLSDTNSLSPFVPPLCGRDPLTGVLRPRNFAVLLFGRQVQLHIPGAYSLLSIYPGTDRSEPHASRHELSGTLVEQAKRSIDLLGVESHVAYDKNDKKSPNALKYPQQALTEAIVNALAHRNYELNEPTRTTVFSDRVEIVSPGPLPLGINVEIFRSGKATSKWRNQSLAWFLNRLQLAQAEGQGIPTIIRSMKVEGCPAPRFDVDESQVICLLPAHPRHALAREYKSIEEAISLGDFPRAKQKILALLSVDPINHRALHLLAEVAPVLDDIDLVRDHLNNHPTIESELPPNTLTRLADALTMNEHRNRADMQIGRRLYLAATRGYVEEMEVRKVAIGLSRSGDDLAAVEFLDKQFSVHEEWRNNPYFLQARGNACIGLAKQCTNTARNRSLPPPAKKRAWDDCRRYLSSAEKDLQNALLNAPDRQLKEFINKNLEFAAKMRQTAGDGNRHSQRPSKDHTDKGTRFKRN
;
A
#
# COMPACT_ATOMS: atom_id res chain seq x y z
N MET A 1 -16.19 -43.75 54.60
CA MET A 1 -16.73 -42.37 54.53
C MET A 1 -16.23 -41.79 53.22
N THR A 2 -17.03 -41.50 52.19
CA THR A 2 -18.48 -41.46 52.07
C THR A 2 -18.80 -41.41 50.56
N GLN A 3 -19.70 -42.30 50.15
CA GLN A 3 -20.65 -42.21 49.02
C GLN A 3 -20.16 -41.95 47.59
N GLN A 4 -20.31 -43.03 46.80
CA GLN A 4 -20.88 -43.02 45.46
C GLN A 4 -22.09 -42.06 45.34
N PHE A 5 -22.03 -41.15 44.37
CA PHE A 5 -23.18 -40.59 43.65
C PHE A 5 -22.95 -41.07 42.20
N ASN A 6 -23.63 -42.09 41.67
CA ASN A 6 -25.03 -42.07 41.24
C ASN A 6 -25.65 -40.67 41.24
N ASP A 7 -25.43 -39.95 40.15
CA ASP A 7 -26.42 -39.02 39.62
C ASP A 7 -26.63 -39.31 38.14
N ASN A 8 -27.78 -39.95 37.86
CA ASN A 8 -28.51 -39.77 36.61
C ASN A 8 -28.85 -38.28 36.52
N SER A 9 -27.95 -37.48 35.95
CA SER A 9 -28.27 -36.09 35.61
C SER A 9 -29.15 -36.09 34.36
N ASN A 10 -30.46 -36.00 34.59
CA ASN A 10 -31.44 -35.54 33.60
C ASN A 10 -30.82 -34.37 32.80
N SER A 11 -30.58 -34.59 31.52
CA SER A 11 -30.10 -33.58 30.58
C SER A 11 -31.25 -32.62 30.22
N ALA A 12 -31.85 -31.95 31.20
CA ALA A 12 -32.86 -30.94 30.93
C ALA A 12 -32.16 -29.74 30.27
N VAL A 13 -32.56 -29.40 29.05
CA VAL A 13 -32.06 -28.21 28.34
C VAL A 13 -32.30 -26.96 29.20
N ASP A 14 -31.24 -26.30 29.65
CA ASP A 14 -31.35 -25.04 30.40
C ASP A 14 -31.69 -23.89 29.44
N LEU A 15 -32.96 -23.49 29.41
CA LEU A 15 -33.44 -22.35 28.63
C LEU A 15 -32.61 -21.08 28.88
N LYS A 16 -32.09 -20.83 30.09
CA LYS A 16 -31.31 -19.61 30.37
C LYS A 16 -30.03 -19.52 29.55
N SER A 17 -29.46 -20.65 29.17
CA SER A 17 -28.28 -20.72 28.30
C SER A 17 -28.61 -20.46 26.82
N LEU A 18 -29.85 -20.74 26.39
CA LEU A 18 -30.34 -20.54 25.01
C LEU A 18 -31.02 -19.18 24.80
N LEU A 19 -31.50 -18.54 25.87
CA LEU A 19 -32.35 -17.33 25.90
C LEU A 19 -31.67 -16.01 25.44
N VAL A 20 -30.51 -16.04 24.80
CA VAL A 20 -29.75 -14.82 24.49
C VAL A 20 -30.18 -14.18 23.14
N ARG A 21 -30.38 -14.97 22.07
CA ARG A 21 -30.84 -14.53 20.73
C ARG A 21 -30.94 -15.69 19.73
N GLU A 22 -31.62 -15.50 18.60
CA GLU A 22 -31.47 -16.39 17.43
C GLU A 22 -30.05 -16.38 16.87
N ASN A 23 -29.59 -17.55 16.46
CA ASN A 23 -28.28 -17.76 15.85
C ASN A 23 -28.28 -18.99 14.93
N GLU A 24 -27.09 -19.45 14.56
CA GLU A 24 -26.88 -20.60 13.67
C GLU A 24 -27.33 -21.95 14.27
N GLN A 25 -27.64 -22.02 15.57
CA GLN A 25 -28.06 -23.23 16.27
C GLN A 25 -29.41 -23.09 16.97
N VAL A 26 -30.04 -21.92 16.95
CA VAL A 26 -31.26 -21.64 17.71
C VAL A 26 -32.26 -20.89 16.84
N GLU A 27 -33.47 -21.45 16.72
CA GLU A 27 -34.63 -20.85 16.05
C GLU A 27 -35.80 -20.76 17.04
N TRP A 28 -36.48 -19.62 17.11
CA TRP A 28 -37.67 -19.44 17.92
C TRP A 28 -38.93 -19.37 17.06
N LYS A 29 -39.97 -20.10 17.47
CA LYS A 29 -41.30 -20.04 16.85
C LYS A 29 -42.35 -19.81 17.93
N GLU A 30 -43.16 -18.77 17.79
CA GLU A 30 -44.19 -18.44 18.77
C GLU A 30 -45.33 -19.47 18.78
N ASN A 31 -46.17 -19.50 17.74
CA ASN A 31 -47.33 -20.41 17.65
C ASN A 31 -47.19 -21.52 16.61
N VAL A 32 -46.04 -21.57 15.93
CA VAL A 32 -45.73 -22.55 14.88
C VAL A 32 -46.85 -22.60 13.83
N ALA A 33 -47.17 -21.46 13.20
CA ALA A 33 -48.28 -21.41 12.24
C ALA A 33 -48.08 -22.37 11.05
N ASP A 34 -46.83 -22.48 10.58
CA ASP A 34 -46.40 -23.46 9.58
C ASP A 34 -45.47 -24.50 10.21
N THR A 35 -45.90 -25.77 10.23
CA THR A 35 -45.06 -26.88 10.69
C THR A 35 -43.97 -27.25 9.69
N ASP A 36 -44.15 -26.93 8.40
CA ASP A 36 -43.14 -27.19 7.37
C ASP A 36 -41.91 -26.30 7.54
N ASP A 37 -42.09 -25.08 8.08
CA ASP A 37 -40.96 -24.21 8.47
C ASP A 37 -40.09 -24.86 9.55
N VAL A 38 -40.72 -25.50 10.54
CA VAL A 38 -39.98 -26.21 11.60
C VAL A 38 -39.22 -27.40 11.01
N VAL A 39 -39.88 -28.21 10.18
CA VAL A 39 -39.23 -29.37 9.53
C VAL A 39 -38.09 -28.93 8.60
N ALA A 40 -38.25 -27.83 7.86
CA ALA A 40 -37.20 -27.25 7.03
C ALA A 40 -35.99 -26.82 7.87
N THR A 41 -36.22 -26.15 9.01
CA THR A 41 -35.15 -25.74 9.93
C THR A 41 -34.46 -26.92 10.58
N LEU A 42 -35.19 -27.97 10.98
CA LEU A 42 -34.61 -29.21 11.51
C LEU A 42 -33.76 -29.91 10.44
N SER A 43 -34.22 -29.98 9.18
CA SER A 43 -33.43 -30.50 8.06
C SER A 43 -32.15 -29.68 7.85
N ALA A 44 -32.23 -28.35 7.95
CA ALA A 44 -31.06 -27.47 7.92
C ALA A 44 -30.07 -27.71 9.06
N PHE A 45 -30.54 -27.96 10.29
CA PHE A 45 -29.68 -28.30 11.42
C PHE A 45 -29.03 -29.67 11.27
N ALA A 46 -29.75 -30.68 10.76
CA ALA A 46 -29.18 -31.99 10.45
C ALA A 46 -28.07 -31.88 9.38
N ASN A 47 -28.31 -31.06 8.35
CA ASN A 47 -27.33 -30.73 7.31
C ASN A 47 -26.10 -29.97 7.84
N ASP A 48 -26.20 -29.34 9.01
CA ASP A 48 -25.10 -28.73 9.79
C ASP A 48 -24.08 -27.95 8.95
N TRP A 49 -24.59 -26.98 8.18
CA TRP A 49 -23.79 -26.18 7.26
C TRP A 49 -22.59 -25.48 7.90
N SER A 50 -22.82 -24.93 9.08
CA SER A 50 -21.83 -24.18 9.86
C SER A 50 -20.91 -25.08 10.69
N ASN A 51 -21.11 -26.41 10.65
CA ASN A 51 -20.34 -27.40 11.41
C ASN A 51 -20.33 -27.12 12.92
N LEU A 52 -21.53 -26.88 13.47
CA LEU A 52 -21.76 -26.58 14.88
C LEU A 52 -22.36 -27.77 15.64
N GLY A 53 -22.62 -28.89 14.97
CA GLY A 53 -23.12 -30.13 15.57
C GLY A 53 -24.64 -30.23 15.65
N GLY A 54 -25.38 -29.34 14.99
CA GLY A 54 -26.84 -29.31 14.99
C GLY A 54 -27.43 -28.08 15.68
N GLY A 55 -28.69 -28.16 16.10
CA GLY A 55 -29.40 -27.03 16.69
C GLY A 55 -30.73 -27.36 17.38
N TYR A 56 -31.40 -26.31 17.82
CA TYR A 56 -32.60 -26.29 18.65
C TYR A 56 -33.67 -25.46 17.96
N VAL A 57 -34.86 -26.02 17.78
CA VAL A 57 -36.06 -25.25 17.41
C VAL A 57 -36.97 -25.20 18.64
N ILE A 58 -37.22 -24.00 19.14
CA ILE A 58 -38.02 -23.79 20.34
C ILE A 58 -39.39 -23.22 19.94
N CYS A 59 -40.43 -23.96 20.24
CA CYS A 59 -41.81 -23.67 19.91
C CYS A 59 -42.59 -23.22 21.15
N GLY A 60 -43.29 -22.08 21.08
CA GLY A 60 -43.94 -21.44 22.24
C GLY A 60 -43.15 -20.26 22.81
N ALA A 61 -42.24 -19.66 22.06
CA ALA A 61 -41.46 -18.51 22.50
C ALA A 61 -41.25 -17.50 21.37
N GLN A 62 -41.17 -16.22 21.74
CA GLN A 62 -41.08 -15.09 20.81
C GLN A 62 -39.87 -14.22 21.15
N GLU A 63 -39.09 -13.83 20.14
CA GLU A 63 -38.06 -12.80 20.29
C GLU A 63 -38.71 -11.41 20.22
N GLY A 64 -38.51 -10.62 21.27
CA GLY A 64 -38.96 -9.23 21.40
C GLY A 64 -37.79 -8.29 21.69
N LYS A 65 -38.10 -7.04 22.05
CA LYS A 65 -37.10 -6.06 22.51
C LYS A 65 -37.45 -5.59 23.92
N ASP A 66 -36.44 -5.39 24.75
CA ASP A 66 -36.62 -4.73 26.05
C ASP A 66 -36.84 -3.22 25.90
N SER A 67 -37.02 -2.56 27.04
CA SER A 67 -37.20 -1.10 27.12
C SER A 67 -36.03 -0.28 26.59
N HIS A 68 -34.86 -0.89 26.37
CA HIS A 68 -33.65 -0.25 25.86
C HIS A 68 -33.34 -0.67 24.41
N GLY A 69 -34.20 -1.49 23.79
CA GLY A 69 -34.07 -1.96 22.42
C GLY A 69 -33.18 -3.20 22.23
N PHE A 70 -32.73 -3.84 23.30
CA PHE A 70 -31.98 -5.11 23.23
C PHE A 70 -32.92 -6.30 23.03
N PRO A 71 -32.48 -7.36 22.32
CA PRO A 71 -33.30 -8.56 22.13
C PRO A 71 -33.59 -9.24 23.47
N VAL A 72 -34.86 -9.58 23.71
CA VAL A 72 -35.30 -10.38 24.85
C VAL A 72 -36.28 -11.44 24.37
N VAL A 73 -36.06 -12.68 24.77
CA VAL A 73 -36.94 -13.79 24.43
C VAL A 73 -38.00 -13.96 25.52
N THR A 74 -39.26 -14.03 25.12
CA THR A 74 -40.41 -14.22 26.01
C THR A 74 -41.08 -15.55 25.70
N ALA A 75 -41.21 -16.42 26.71
CA ALA A 75 -41.93 -17.68 26.58
C ALA A 75 -43.46 -17.43 26.65
N VAL A 76 -44.14 -17.56 25.51
CA VAL A 76 -45.60 -17.37 25.39
C VAL A 76 -46.35 -18.65 25.75
N GLY A 77 -45.73 -19.80 25.48
CA GLY A 77 -46.22 -21.16 25.73
C GLY A 77 -47.30 -21.62 24.75
N LEU A 78 -47.28 -22.91 24.43
CA LEU A 78 -48.31 -23.58 23.64
C LEU A 78 -49.34 -24.25 24.57
N THR A 79 -50.61 -24.28 24.13
CA THR A 79 -51.66 -25.06 24.79
C THR A 79 -51.43 -26.55 24.57
N ALA A 80 -51.94 -27.41 25.47
CA ALA A 80 -51.78 -28.86 25.35
C ALA A 80 -52.24 -29.44 24.00
N ALA A 81 -53.36 -28.94 23.47
CA ALA A 81 -53.87 -29.37 22.16
C ALA A 81 -52.91 -28.98 21.02
N ARG A 82 -52.41 -27.73 21.04
CA ARG A 82 -51.50 -27.24 20.00
C ARG A 82 -50.12 -27.91 20.09
N LEU A 83 -49.62 -28.15 21.30
CA LEU A 83 -48.35 -28.84 21.52
C LEU A 83 -48.38 -30.23 20.89
N LYS A 84 -49.40 -31.04 21.20
CA LYS A 84 -49.56 -32.38 20.64
C LYS A 84 -49.72 -32.37 19.11
N GLU A 85 -50.44 -31.39 18.58
CA GLU A 85 -50.60 -31.21 17.13
C GLU A 85 -49.27 -30.90 16.44
N VAL A 86 -48.51 -29.93 16.98
CA VAL A 86 -47.21 -29.52 16.45
C VAL A 86 -46.21 -30.65 16.54
N GLU A 87 -46.09 -31.31 17.70
CA GLU A 87 -45.21 -32.46 17.89
C GLU A 87 -45.51 -33.57 16.87
N GLY A 88 -46.78 -33.99 16.77
CA GLY A 88 -47.19 -35.04 15.84
C GLY A 88 -46.92 -34.69 14.38
N LYS A 89 -47.28 -33.48 13.94
CA LYS A 89 -47.08 -33.02 12.55
C LYS A 89 -45.61 -32.86 12.19
N VAL A 90 -44.79 -32.29 13.08
CA VAL A 90 -43.36 -32.11 12.86
C VAL A 90 -42.66 -33.46 12.80
N MET A 91 -42.92 -34.36 13.77
CA MET A 91 -42.33 -35.70 13.77
C MET A 91 -42.72 -36.52 12.54
N ALA A 92 -44.00 -36.45 12.12
CA ALA A 92 -44.46 -37.09 10.88
C ALA A 92 -43.76 -36.49 9.64
N GLY A 93 -43.65 -35.15 9.58
CA GLY A 93 -42.94 -34.46 8.49
C GLY A 93 -41.46 -34.86 8.40
N CYS A 94 -40.76 -34.93 9.52
CA CYS A 94 -39.37 -35.39 9.61
C CYS A 94 -39.19 -36.86 9.16
N ARG A 95 -40.18 -37.73 9.40
CA ARG A 95 -40.13 -39.15 9.03
C ARG A 95 -40.51 -39.39 7.56
N GLU A 96 -41.55 -38.73 7.08
CA GLU A 96 -42.20 -39.07 5.80
C GLU A 96 -41.77 -38.17 4.64
N ARG A 97 -41.31 -36.95 4.93
CA ARG A 97 -41.02 -35.93 3.92
C ARG A 97 -39.58 -35.43 3.92
N VAL A 98 -38.75 -35.88 4.87
CA VAL A 98 -37.30 -35.68 4.84
C VAL A 98 -36.62 -36.96 4.36
N SER A 99 -35.66 -36.83 3.44
CA SER A 99 -34.91 -37.96 2.90
C SER A 99 -33.41 -37.66 2.83
N PRO A 100 -32.55 -38.48 3.49
CA PRO A 100 -32.90 -39.54 4.44
C PRO A 100 -33.74 -39.01 5.62
N ALA A 101 -34.56 -39.86 6.25
CA ALA A 101 -35.41 -39.41 7.36
C ALA A 101 -34.59 -38.94 8.57
N ILE A 102 -35.08 -37.93 9.28
CA ILE A 102 -34.48 -37.44 10.53
C ILE A 102 -35.42 -37.69 11.71
N THR A 103 -34.86 -37.79 12.91
CA THR A 103 -35.62 -37.95 14.16
C THR A 103 -35.06 -36.99 15.20
N PRO A 104 -35.67 -35.81 15.37
CA PRO A 104 -35.26 -34.87 16.41
C PRO A 104 -35.62 -35.45 17.79
N LEU A 105 -34.80 -35.13 18.80
CA LEU A 105 -35.17 -35.35 20.20
C LEU A 105 -36.16 -34.26 20.59
N VAL A 106 -37.13 -34.60 21.45
CA VAL A 106 -38.19 -33.69 21.86
C VAL A 106 -38.14 -33.55 23.37
N GLU A 107 -38.05 -32.31 23.85
CA GLU A 107 -38.17 -31.97 25.26
C GLU A 107 -39.33 -31.00 25.49
N GLU A 108 -40.08 -31.23 26.56
CA GLU A 108 -41.13 -30.33 27.01
C GLU A 108 -40.64 -29.54 28.24
N ILE A 109 -40.83 -28.22 28.21
CA ILE A 109 -40.48 -27.35 29.31
C ILE A 109 -41.74 -26.72 29.88
N VAL A 110 -41.97 -26.97 31.17
CA VAL A 110 -43.13 -26.47 31.92
C VAL A 110 -42.89 -25.00 32.28
N LEU A 111 -43.88 -24.16 31.98
CA LEU A 111 -43.86 -22.74 32.35
C LEU A 111 -44.50 -22.51 33.73
N PRO A 112 -44.30 -21.34 34.37
CA PRO A 112 -44.98 -20.99 35.61
C PRO A 112 -46.51 -21.05 35.53
N ASP A 113 -47.06 -20.80 34.33
CA ASP A 113 -48.44 -21.12 34.00
C ASP A 113 -48.52 -22.59 33.55
N GLU A 114 -48.97 -23.48 34.44
CA GLU A 114 -49.06 -24.93 34.20
C GLU A 114 -49.95 -25.31 33.00
N SER A 115 -50.82 -24.40 32.54
CA SER A 115 -51.68 -24.63 31.38
C SER A 115 -50.95 -24.55 30.04
N LYS A 116 -49.69 -24.09 30.05
CA LYS A 116 -48.86 -23.92 28.85
C LYS A 116 -47.47 -24.52 28.99
N ARG A 117 -46.94 -24.99 27.87
CA ARG A 117 -45.59 -25.58 27.80
C ARG A 117 -44.85 -25.10 26.57
N VAL A 118 -43.53 -25.11 26.64
CA VAL A 118 -42.63 -24.88 25.50
C VAL A 118 -42.17 -26.24 24.98
N LEU A 119 -42.17 -26.42 23.66
CA LEU A 119 -41.72 -27.63 23.00
C LEU A 119 -40.38 -27.37 22.33
N VAL A 120 -39.35 -28.14 22.67
CA VAL A 120 -38.00 -28.00 22.15
C VAL A 120 -37.67 -29.20 21.28
N PHE A 121 -37.43 -28.97 19.99
CA PHE A 121 -36.87 -29.97 19.10
C PHE A 121 -35.35 -29.80 19.03
N ILE A 122 -34.63 -30.86 19.38
CA ILE A 122 -33.16 -30.91 19.34
C ILE A 122 -32.77 -31.79 18.16
N MET A 123 -32.10 -31.21 17.18
CA MET A 123 -31.64 -31.93 16.00
C MET A 123 -30.11 -31.96 15.97
N PRO A 124 -29.48 -33.10 16.30
CA PRO A 124 -28.04 -33.26 16.11
C PRO A 124 -27.68 -33.29 14.62
N ALA A 125 -26.46 -32.87 14.29
CA ALA A 125 -25.91 -33.03 12.95
C ALA A 125 -25.84 -34.52 12.57
N THR A 126 -26.07 -34.81 11.30
CA THR A 126 -25.99 -36.17 10.74
C THR A 126 -24.82 -36.30 9.75
N SER A 127 -24.48 -37.51 9.34
CA SER A 127 -23.45 -37.74 8.32
C SER A 127 -23.95 -37.58 6.87
N HIS A 128 -25.26 -37.48 6.66
CA HIS A 128 -25.88 -37.47 5.33
C HIS A 128 -26.40 -36.07 4.98
N VAL A 129 -26.66 -35.85 3.69
CA VAL A 129 -27.39 -34.70 3.19
C VAL A 129 -28.88 -35.01 3.15
N HIS A 130 -29.66 -34.16 3.80
CA HIS A 130 -31.10 -34.27 3.93
C HIS A 130 -31.81 -33.32 2.98
N THR A 131 -32.78 -33.87 2.27
CA THR A 131 -33.76 -33.14 1.48
C THR A 131 -35.08 -33.09 2.22
N PHE A 132 -35.84 -32.02 2.04
CA PHE A 132 -37.20 -31.88 2.57
C PHE A 132 -38.17 -31.52 1.45
N ARG A 133 -39.29 -32.26 1.37
CA ARG A 133 -40.38 -32.05 0.44
C ARG A 133 -41.55 -31.34 1.12
N ARG A 134 -41.71 -30.03 0.86
CA ARG A 134 -42.95 -29.33 1.24
C ARG A 134 -44.13 -29.87 0.42
N ALA A 135 -45.34 -29.77 0.96
CA ALA A 135 -46.53 -30.42 0.39
C ALA A 135 -46.78 -30.11 -1.10
N ASN A 136 -46.40 -28.90 -1.58
CA ASN A 136 -46.62 -28.43 -2.95
C ASN A 136 -45.31 -28.13 -3.71
N GLU A 137 -44.16 -28.61 -3.23
CA GLU A 137 -42.86 -28.31 -3.83
C GLU A 137 -42.03 -29.58 -4.08
N GLY A 138 -40.99 -29.45 -4.90
CA GLY A 138 -39.99 -30.50 -5.07
C GLY A 138 -39.11 -30.71 -3.83
N ASN A 139 -38.28 -31.75 -3.87
CA ASN A 139 -37.27 -32.00 -2.84
C ASN A 139 -36.25 -30.85 -2.83
N LYS A 140 -36.15 -30.16 -1.70
CA LYS A 140 -35.21 -29.05 -1.52
C LYS A 140 -34.22 -29.35 -0.40
N HIS A 141 -33.02 -28.82 -0.54
CA HIS A 141 -31.99 -28.91 0.49
C HIS A 141 -32.03 -27.61 1.27
N TYR A 142 -32.01 -27.68 2.60
CA TYR A 142 -32.01 -26.49 3.44
C TYR A 142 -30.72 -26.42 4.25
N VAL A 143 -30.21 -25.21 4.43
CA VAL A 143 -29.06 -24.90 5.28
C VAL A 143 -29.38 -23.71 6.17
N ARG A 144 -28.81 -23.70 7.38
CA ARG A 144 -28.88 -22.56 8.29
C ARG A 144 -27.66 -21.67 8.06
N VAL A 145 -27.89 -20.41 7.71
CA VAL A 145 -26.84 -19.41 7.55
C VAL A 145 -27.18 -18.21 8.42
N SER A 146 -26.34 -17.93 9.41
CA SER A 146 -26.65 -16.92 10.44
C SER A 146 -28.00 -17.21 11.09
N ARG A 147 -29.02 -16.39 10.87
CA ARG A 147 -30.36 -16.53 11.45
C ARG A 147 -31.42 -17.04 10.47
N GLU A 148 -31.04 -17.38 9.25
CA GLU A 148 -32.02 -17.74 8.21
C GLU A 148 -31.85 -19.18 7.76
N THR A 149 -32.97 -19.89 7.69
CA THR A 149 -33.08 -21.17 6.99
C THR A 149 -33.32 -20.89 5.52
N ARG A 150 -32.33 -21.20 4.67
CA ARG A 150 -32.38 -20.93 3.22
C ARG A 150 -32.24 -22.20 2.42
N GLU A 151 -32.80 -22.20 1.22
CA GLU A 151 -32.60 -23.29 0.27
C GLU A 151 -31.15 -23.29 -0.23
N ALA A 152 -30.47 -24.43 -0.11
CA ALA A 152 -29.17 -24.65 -0.70
C ALA A 152 -29.33 -24.88 -2.21
N ARG A 153 -28.89 -23.90 -3.00
CA ARG A 153 -28.84 -23.97 -4.47
C ARG A 153 -27.40 -23.81 -4.96
N ASP A 154 -27.17 -24.22 -6.21
CA ASP A 154 -25.92 -24.00 -6.93
C ASP A 154 -24.66 -24.39 -6.13
N GLY A 155 -23.77 -23.44 -5.88
CA GLY A 155 -22.53 -23.66 -5.15
C GLY A 155 -22.73 -24.06 -3.68
N ILE A 156 -23.81 -23.61 -3.03
CA ILE A 156 -24.12 -23.96 -1.63
C ILE A 156 -24.45 -25.45 -1.54
N LEU A 157 -25.31 -25.93 -2.45
CA LEU A 157 -25.68 -27.34 -2.52
C LEU A 157 -24.47 -28.23 -2.81
N ARG A 158 -23.65 -27.84 -3.80
CA ARG A 158 -22.44 -28.58 -4.17
C ARG A 158 -21.50 -28.76 -2.99
N GLU A 159 -21.21 -27.67 -2.28
CA GLU A 159 -20.33 -27.70 -1.11
C GLU A 159 -20.92 -28.56 0.02
N LEU A 160 -22.24 -28.50 0.23
CA LEU A 160 -22.92 -29.32 1.24
C LEU A 160 -22.70 -30.82 0.97
N LEU A 161 -22.94 -31.23 -0.29
CA LEU A 161 -22.73 -32.60 -0.75
C LEU A 161 -21.27 -33.03 -0.59
N VAL A 162 -20.31 -32.16 -0.91
CA VAL A 162 -18.88 -32.45 -0.76
C VAL A 162 -18.51 -32.63 0.72
N ARG A 163 -19.02 -31.78 1.62
CA ARG A 163 -18.73 -31.85 3.06
C ARG A 163 -19.24 -33.11 3.73
N LYS A 164 -20.44 -33.54 3.36
CA LYS A 164 -21.05 -34.77 3.86
C LYS A 164 -20.52 -36.02 3.13
N GLY A 165 -19.57 -35.86 2.20
CA GLY A 165 -18.94 -36.96 1.48
C GLY A 165 -19.83 -37.63 0.43
N GLU A 166 -20.96 -37.03 0.08
CA GLU A 166 -21.88 -37.53 -0.95
C GLU A 166 -21.45 -37.12 -2.37
N ALA A 167 -20.60 -36.10 -2.50
CA ALA A 167 -19.97 -35.71 -3.76
C ALA A 167 -18.45 -35.62 -3.62
N GLU A 168 -17.72 -36.10 -4.63
CA GLU A 168 -16.27 -35.94 -4.68
C GLU A 168 -15.92 -34.47 -5.01
N PRO A 169 -14.92 -33.85 -4.32
CA PRO A 169 -14.39 -32.54 -4.68
C PRO A 169 -14.01 -32.46 -6.15
N TRP A 170 -14.19 -31.30 -6.79
CA TRP A 170 -14.01 -31.17 -8.24
C TRP A 170 -12.60 -31.52 -8.70
N ASP A 171 -11.57 -31.11 -7.95
CA ASP A 171 -10.17 -31.36 -8.30
C ASP A 171 -9.86 -32.86 -8.37
N ARG A 172 -10.52 -33.66 -7.52
CA ARG A 172 -10.39 -35.11 -7.46
C ARG A 172 -11.15 -35.85 -8.56
N ARG A 173 -12.10 -35.26 -9.28
CA ARG A 173 -12.87 -36.02 -10.30
C ARG A 173 -12.03 -36.36 -11.52
N VAL A 174 -12.39 -37.44 -12.22
CA VAL A 174 -11.81 -37.79 -13.53
C VAL A 174 -12.17 -36.74 -14.58
N CYS A 175 -11.19 -36.32 -15.36
CA CYS A 175 -11.39 -35.39 -16.46
C CYS A 175 -11.85 -36.16 -17.69
N ALA A 176 -13.16 -36.08 -18.01
CA ALA A 176 -13.77 -36.89 -19.06
C ALA A 176 -13.19 -36.61 -20.47
N THR A 177 -12.65 -35.42 -20.70
CA THR A 177 -12.08 -35.02 -22.01
C THR A 177 -10.60 -35.34 -22.15
N ALA A 178 -9.91 -35.71 -21.07
CA ALA A 178 -8.47 -35.95 -21.07
C ALA A 178 -8.12 -37.44 -21.01
N THR A 179 -6.94 -37.78 -21.52
CA THR A 179 -6.32 -39.10 -21.50
C THR A 179 -4.94 -39.03 -20.81
N THR A 180 -4.35 -40.17 -20.50
CA THR A 180 -3.00 -40.21 -19.91
C THR A 180 -1.93 -39.62 -20.83
N ASN A 181 -2.15 -39.65 -22.14
CA ASN A 181 -1.24 -39.05 -23.13
C ASN A 181 -1.29 -37.51 -23.12
N ASP A 182 -2.28 -36.90 -22.49
CA ASP A 182 -2.36 -35.44 -22.38
C ASP A 182 -1.51 -34.91 -21.22
N LEU A 183 -0.93 -35.80 -20.40
CA LEU A 183 0.00 -35.43 -19.33
C LEU A 183 1.45 -35.33 -19.84
N ASP A 184 2.16 -34.33 -19.37
CA ASP A 184 3.60 -34.18 -19.50
C ASP A 184 4.31 -35.01 -18.42
N LEU A 185 4.80 -36.18 -18.84
CA LEU A 185 5.50 -37.12 -17.97
C LEU A 185 6.88 -36.62 -17.52
N ILE A 186 7.49 -35.67 -18.25
CA ILE A 186 8.77 -35.07 -17.86
C ILE A 186 8.52 -34.12 -16.69
N ALA A 187 7.52 -33.25 -16.82
CA ALA A 187 7.10 -32.35 -15.74
C ALA A 187 6.64 -33.12 -14.50
N LEU A 188 5.88 -34.20 -14.69
CA LEU A 188 5.48 -35.09 -13.60
C LEU A 188 6.69 -35.70 -12.89
N ARG A 189 7.65 -36.25 -13.64
CA ARG A 189 8.86 -36.86 -13.05
C ARG A 189 9.68 -35.85 -12.24
N ASP A 190 9.92 -34.65 -12.79
CA ASP A 190 10.61 -33.57 -12.09
C ASP A 190 9.89 -33.20 -10.78
N ALA A 191 8.56 -33.05 -10.83
CA ALA A 191 7.76 -32.78 -9.65
C ALA A 191 7.86 -33.89 -8.60
N LEU A 192 7.72 -35.16 -8.98
CA LEU A 192 7.84 -36.30 -8.05
C LEU A 192 9.23 -36.37 -7.40
N GLN A 193 10.29 -36.04 -8.14
CA GLN A 193 11.65 -35.96 -7.61
C GLN A 193 11.80 -34.83 -6.60
N ARG A 194 11.33 -33.63 -6.90
CA ARG A 194 11.38 -32.47 -5.98
C ARG A 194 10.59 -32.70 -4.69
N MET A 195 9.47 -33.41 -4.79
CA MET A 195 8.64 -33.77 -3.64
C MET A 195 9.19 -34.97 -2.85
N ASN A 196 10.28 -35.60 -3.33
CA ASN A 196 10.92 -36.79 -2.76
C ASN A 196 9.95 -37.99 -2.63
N VAL A 197 9.11 -38.19 -3.65
CA VAL A 197 8.15 -39.32 -3.74
C VAL A 197 8.41 -40.21 -4.97
N PHE A 198 9.44 -39.89 -5.76
CA PHE A 198 9.85 -40.68 -6.92
C PHE A 198 10.76 -41.85 -6.49
N ASP A 199 10.29 -43.08 -6.73
CA ASP A 199 11.09 -44.31 -6.67
C ASP A 199 11.83 -44.55 -8.00
N PRO A 200 13.19 -44.55 -8.02
CA PRO A 200 13.98 -44.83 -9.22
C PRO A 200 13.78 -46.22 -9.81
N ASN A 201 13.34 -47.19 -9.01
CA ASN A 201 13.08 -48.56 -9.46
C ASN A 201 11.72 -48.72 -10.14
N ARG A 202 10.91 -47.66 -10.14
CA ARG A 202 9.55 -47.67 -10.69
C ARG A 202 9.47 -46.76 -11.91
N GLY A 203 8.98 -47.31 -13.03
CA GLY A 203 8.70 -46.53 -14.24
C GLY A 203 7.64 -45.45 -13.98
N ILE A 204 7.71 -44.34 -14.74
CA ILE A 204 6.80 -43.20 -14.56
C ILE A 204 5.33 -43.59 -14.78
N ASP A 205 5.06 -44.52 -15.71
CA ASP A 205 3.70 -45.00 -16.03
C ASP A 205 3.01 -45.67 -14.85
N ALA A 206 3.78 -46.23 -13.92
CA ALA A 206 3.21 -46.88 -12.75
C ALA A 206 2.63 -45.88 -11.73
N TYR A 207 2.89 -44.57 -11.88
CA TYR A 207 2.23 -43.50 -11.13
C TYR A 207 0.92 -43.04 -11.79
N LEU A 208 0.65 -43.47 -13.02
CA LEU A 208 -0.60 -43.18 -13.73
C LEU A 208 -1.69 -44.22 -13.44
N SER A 209 -1.44 -45.21 -12.57
CA SER A 209 -2.46 -46.20 -12.22
C SER A 209 -3.60 -45.59 -11.40
N ASP A 210 -4.75 -46.26 -11.42
CA ASP A 210 -5.95 -45.94 -10.62
C ASP A 210 -5.89 -46.47 -9.18
N THR A 211 -4.80 -47.14 -8.82
CA THR A 211 -4.61 -47.79 -7.51
C THR A 211 -3.50 -47.13 -6.68
N ASN A 212 -2.54 -46.50 -7.33
CA ASN A 212 -1.33 -46.06 -6.68
C ASN A 212 -1.41 -44.58 -6.30
N SER A 213 -1.76 -44.33 -5.03
CA SER A 213 -1.78 -42.99 -4.47
C SER A 213 -0.37 -42.55 -4.07
N LEU A 214 -0.04 -41.27 -4.29
CA LEU A 214 1.23 -40.69 -3.85
C LEU A 214 1.28 -40.45 -2.33
N SER A 215 0.10 -40.37 -1.70
CA SER A 215 -0.09 -40.02 -0.29
C SER A 215 -1.47 -40.49 0.16
N PRO A 216 -1.69 -40.84 1.44
CA PRO A 216 -3.02 -41.16 1.97
C PRO A 216 -4.05 -40.02 1.82
N PHE A 217 -3.57 -38.78 1.63
CA PHE A 217 -4.41 -37.58 1.54
C PHE A 217 -4.80 -37.19 0.11
N VAL A 218 -4.23 -37.86 -0.90
CA VAL A 218 -4.42 -37.52 -2.31
C VAL A 218 -4.76 -38.79 -3.08
N PRO A 219 -5.87 -38.83 -3.83
CA PRO A 219 -6.19 -39.99 -4.65
C PRO A 219 -5.15 -40.20 -5.76
N PRO A 220 -5.13 -41.37 -6.42
CA PRO A 220 -4.24 -41.64 -7.54
C PRO A 220 -4.40 -40.59 -8.65
N LEU A 221 -3.33 -40.31 -9.41
CA LEU A 221 -3.33 -39.29 -10.47
C LEU A 221 -4.41 -39.51 -11.53
N CYS A 222 -4.74 -40.78 -11.76
CA CYS A 222 -5.78 -41.20 -12.68
C CYS A 222 -6.89 -41.97 -11.95
N GLY A 223 -8.05 -42.06 -12.57
CA GLY A 223 -9.14 -42.93 -12.16
C GLY A 223 -9.80 -43.52 -13.39
N ARG A 224 -10.57 -44.59 -13.22
CA ARG A 224 -11.37 -45.14 -14.32
C ARG A 224 -12.67 -44.38 -14.42
N ASP A 225 -13.00 -44.00 -15.65
CA ASP A 225 -14.32 -43.50 -15.98
C ASP A 225 -15.37 -44.59 -15.65
N PRO A 226 -16.39 -44.31 -14.81
CA PRO A 226 -17.30 -45.33 -14.34
C PRO A 226 -18.10 -46.04 -15.43
N LEU A 227 -18.34 -45.37 -16.57
CA LEU A 227 -19.15 -45.91 -17.66
C LEU A 227 -18.32 -46.70 -18.66
N THR A 228 -17.15 -46.16 -19.04
CA THR A 228 -16.31 -46.71 -20.11
C THR A 228 -15.17 -47.58 -19.59
N GLY A 229 -14.84 -47.50 -18.30
CA GLY A 229 -13.71 -48.19 -17.67
C GLY A 229 -12.34 -47.65 -18.11
N VAL A 230 -12.32 -46.63 -18.98
CA VAL A 230 -11.10 -46.03 -19.52
C VAL A 230 -10.37 -45.27 -18.42
N LEU A 231 -9.06 -45.48 -18.34
CA LEU A 231 -8.19 -44.78 -17.39
C LEU A 231 -8.01 -43.32 -17.85
N ARG A 232 -8.38 -42.37 -16.99
CA ARG A 232 -8.32 -40.93 -17.27
C ARG A 232 -7.65 -40.17 -16.13
N PRO A 233 -6.89 -39.11 -16.42
CA PRO A 233 -6.34 -38.26 -15.38
C PRO A 233 -7.44 -37.54 -14.61
N ARG A 234 -7.21 -37.29 -13.32
CA ARG A 234 -8.07 -36.44 -12.50
C ARG A 234 -7.80 -34.96 -12.78
N ASN A 235 -8.77 -34.10 -12.50
CA ASN A 235 -8.68 -32.67 -12.83
C ASN A 235 -7.44 -32.00 -12.23
N PHE A 236 -7.06 -32.32 -10.99
CA PHE A 236 -5.84 -31.78 -10.38
C PHE A 236 -4.56 -32.19 -11.15
N ALA A 237 -4.51 -33.42 -11.68
CA ALA A 237 -3.38 -33.92 -12.44
C ALA A 237 -3.27 -33.20 -13.80
N VAL A 238 -4.41 -32.96 -14.45
CA VAL A 238 -4.47 -32.14 -15.68
C VAL A 238 -3.99 -30.72 -15.39
N LEU A 239 -4.45 -30.07 -14.31
CA LEU A 239 -4.07 -28.70 -13.97
C LEU A 239 -2.56 -28.52 -13.67
N LEU A 240 -1.92 -29.55 -13.10
CA LEU A 240 -0.51 -29.50 -12.71
C LEU A 240 0.44 -29.99 -13.80
N PHE A 241 0.02 -30.98 -14.59
CA PHE A 241 0.90 -31.71 -15.51
C PHE A 241 0.32 -31.84 -16.92
N GLY A 242 -0.80 -31.18 -17.26
CA GLY A 242 -1.38 -31.25 -18.59
C GLY A 242 -0.56 -30.48 -19.63
N ARG A 243 -0.40 -31.06 -20.82
CA ARG A 243 0.25 -30.40 -21.98
C ARG A 243 -0.58 -29.26 -22.54
N GLN A 244 -1.91 -29.41 -22.56
CA GLN A 244 -2.86 -28.42 -23.04
C GLN A 244 -4.03 -28.30 -22.06
N VAL A 245 -3.77 -27.73 -20.89
CA VAL A 245 -4.75 -27.61 -19.79
C VAL A 245 -6.05 -26.97 -20.25
N GLN A 246 -5.96 -25.88 -21.01
CA GLN A 246 -7.12 -25.08 -21.43
C GLN A 246 -7.98 -25.80 -22.49
N LEU A 247 -7.49 -26.86 -23.14
CA LEU A 247 -8.33 -27.71 -23.99
C LEU A 247 -9.37 -28.48 -23.17
N HIS A 248 -8.95 -28.95 -21.99
CA HIS A 248 -9.78 -29.77 -21.11
C HIS A 248 -10.53 -28.95 -20.07
N ILE A 249 -9.94 -27.84 -19.62
CA ILE A 249 -10.49 -26.94 -18.61
C ILE A 249 -10.35 -25.50 -19.13
N PRO A 250 -11.25 -25.04 -20.03
CA PRO A 250 -11.10 -23.77 -20.74
C PRO A 250 -10.92 -22.54 -19.86
N GLY A 251 -11.55 -22.52 -18.69
CA GLY A 251 -11.45 -21.41 -17.76
C GLY A 251 -10.10 -21.32 -17.06
N ALA A 252 -9.30 -22.39 -17.02
CA ALA A 252 -8.12 -22.52 -16.16
C ALA A 252 -6.89 -21.76 -16.68
N TYR A 253 -7.04 -20.46 -16.92
CA TYR A 253 -5.96 -19.54 -17.23
C TYR A 253 -6.02 -18.32 -16.29
N SER A 254 -4.98 -17.49 -16.35
CA SER A 254 -4.90 -16.24 -15.59
C SER A 254 -4.75 -15.05 -16.54
N LEU A 255 -5.36 -13.93 -16.20
CA LEU A 255 -5.23 -12.66 -16.91
C LEU A 255 -4.50 -11.67 -16.02
N LEU A 256 -3.38 -11.15 -16.50
CA LEU A 256 -2.66 -10.06 -15.85
C LEU A 256 -2.80 -8.79 -16.70
N SER A 257 -3.35 -7.73 -16.12
CA SER A 257 -3.50 -6.44 -16.78
C SER A 257 -2.77 -5.35 -16.00
N ILE A 258 -2.03 -4.50 -16.69
CA ILE A 258 -1.25 -3.40 -16.09
C ILE A 258 -1.78 -2.09 -16.65
N TYR A 259 -2.31 -1.25 -15.75
CA TYR A 259 -2.82 0.08 -16.03
C TYR A 259 -1.86 1.12 -15.43
N PRO A 260 -1.36 2.09 -16.22
CA PRO A 260 -0.52 3.17 -15.73
C PRO A 260 -1.23 4.11 -14.73
N GLY A 261 -2.57 4.16 -14.79
CA GLY A 261 -3.41 5.00 -13.92
C GLY A 261 -3.91 4.28 -12.66
N THR A 262 -4.94 4.86 -12.03
CA THR A 262 -5.62 4.31 -10.84
C THR A 262 -6.93 3.61 -11.17
N ASP A 263 -7.38 3.71 -12.42
CA ASP A 263 -8.60 3.12 -12.92
C ASP A 263 -8.40 2.45 -14.30
N ARG A 264 -9.47 1.83 -14.80
CA ARG A 264 -9.49 1.10 -16.07
C ARG A 264 -9.85 1.97 -17.28
N SER A 265 -10.06 3.27 -17.09
CA SER A 265 -10.43 4.22 -18.16
C SER A 265 -9.22 4.66 -19.00
N GLU A 266 -8.01 4.36 -18.52
CA GLU A 266 -6.76 4.64 -19.22
C GLU A 266 -6.74 4.05 -20.65
N PRO A 267 -6.37 4.84 -21.67
CA PRO A 267 -6.40 4.40 -23.06
C PRO A 267 -5.32 3.36 -23.41
N HIS A 268 -4.28 3.25 -22.56
CA HIS A 268 -3.17 2.34 -22.76
C HIS A 268 -3.02 1.40 -21.56
N ALA A 269 -3.07 0.10 -21.82
CA ALA A 269 -2.86 -0.94 -20.82
C ALA A 269 -2.13 -2.13 -21.46
N SER A 270 -1.28 -2.79 -20.67
CA SER A 270 -0.73 -4.08 -21.07
C SER A 270 -1.64 -5.21 -20.58
N ARG A 271 -1.81 -6.26 -21.38
CA ARG A 271 -2.56 -7.45 -21.00
C ARG A 271 -1.79 -8.71 -21.39
N HIS A 272 -1.61 -9.58 -20.41
CA HIS A 272 -0.95 -10.87 -20.55
C HIS A 272 -1.94 -11.98 -20.21
N GLU A 273 -2.17 -12.87 -21.17
CA GLU A 273 -2.89 -14.12 -20.94
C GLU A 273 -1.90 -15.22 -20.59
N LEU A 274 -2.07 -15.81 -19.41
CA LEU A 274 -1.19 -16.80 -18.83
C LEU A 274 -1.92 -18.15 -18.85
N SER A 275 -1.65 -18.92 -19.90
CA SER A 275 -2.11 -20.29 -20.10
C SER A 275 -1.03 -21.31 -19.70
N GLY A 276 -1.35 -22.60 -19.81
CA GLY A 276 -0.51 -23.71 -19.33
C GLY A 276 -0.91 -24.22 -17.95
N THR A 277 0.00 -24.95 -17.30
CA THR A 277 -0.18 -25.53 -15.97
C THR A 277 -0.27 -24.45 -14.89
N LEU A 278 -0.83 -24.79 -13.73
CA LEU A 278 -0.90 -23.85 -12.60
C LEU A 278 0.49 -23.41 -12.12
N VAL A 279 1.49 -24.27 -12.24
CA VAL A 279 2.87 -23.95 -11.87
C VAL A 279 3.46 -22.90 -12.82
N GLU A 280 3.21 -23.03 -14.12
CA GLU A 280 3.66 -22.06 -15.13
C GLU A 280 2.93 -20.73 -14.97
N GLN A 281 1.61 -20.76 -14.75
CA GLN A 281 0.81 -19.57 -14.49
C GLN A 281 1.32 -18.82 -13.26
N ALA A 282 1.52 -19.53 -12.13
CA ALA A 282 2.04 -18.93 -10.90
C ALA A 282 3.41 -18.27 -11.11
N LYS A 283 4.37 -18.99 -11.72
CA LYS A 283 5.71 -18.47 -11.99
C LYS A 283 5.66 -17.22 -12.86
N ARG A 284 4.97 -17.28 -14.00
CA ARG A 284 4.86 -16.15 -14.93
C ARG A 284 4.16 -14.94 -14.30
N SER A 285 3.10 -15.16 -13.51
CA SER A 285 2.45 -14.09 -12.75
C SER A 285 3.41 -13.43 -11.76
N ILE A 286 4.17 -14.23 -11.01
CA ILE A 286 5.12 -13.72 -10.01
C ILE A 286 6.26 -12.95 -10.69
N ASP A 287 6.80 -13.46 -11.80
CA ASP A 287 7.88 -12.81 -12.54
C ASP A 287 7.42 -11.45 -13.09
N LEU A 288 6.24 -11.38 -13.71
CA LEU A 288 5.66 -10.14 -14.23
C LEU A 288 5.36 -9.14 -13.11
N LEU A 289 4.80 -9.58 -11.99
CA LEU A 289 4.55 -8.72 -10.82
C LEU A 289 5.85 -8.29 -10.13
N GLY A 290 6.88 -9.12 -10.18
CA GLY A 290 8.21 -8.80 -9.65
C GLY A 290 8.85 -7.61 -10.37
N VAL A 291 8.66 -7.50 -11.69
CA VAL A 291 9.10 -6.33 -12.46
C VAL A 291 8.36 -5.06 -12.03
N GLU A 292 7.06 -5.16 -11.75
CA GLU A 292 6.26 -4.04 -11.25
C GLU A 292 6.63 -3.65 -9.82
N SER A 293 7.22 -4.57 -9.05
CA SER A 293 7.70 -4.32 -7.69
C SER A 293 9.15 -3.85 -7.65
N HIS A 294 9.36 -2.63 -8.13
CA HIS A 294 10.65 -1.97 -8.06
C HIS A 294 10.86 -1.26 -6.71
N VAL A 295 12.12 -0.97 -6.39
CA VAL A 295 12.51 -0.25 -5.19
C VAL A 295 12.49 1.25 -5.46
N ALA A 296 11.73 1.99 -4.65
CA ALA A 296 11.90 3.45 -4.58
C ALA A 296 13.11 3.74 -3.71
N TYR A 297 14.14 4.32 -4.31
CA TYR A 297 15.35 4.77 -3.63
C TYR A 297 15.59 6.25 -3.92
N ASP A 298 15.88 7.02 -2.87
CA ASP A 298 16.35 8.38 -2.98
C ASP A 298 17.82 8.41 -2.55
N LYS A 299 18.72 8.70 -3.50
CA LYS A 299 20.17 8.77 -3.26
C LYS A 299 20.57 9.86 -2.26
N ASN A 300 19.73 10.88 -2.11
CA ASN A 300 20.01 12.07 -1.30
C ASN A 300 19.43 11.94 0.12
N ASP A 301 18.40 11.12 0.31
CA ASP A 301 17.79 10.85 1.61
C ASP A 301 18.39 9.59 2.25
N LYS A 302 19.53 9.77 2.93
CA LYS A 302 20.23 8.69 3.67
C LYS A 302 19.50 8.23 4.93
N LYS A 303 18.44 8.94 5.37
CA LYS A 303 17.71 8.63 6.61
C LYS A 303 16.59 7.63 6.40
N SER A 304 16.02 7.59 5.19
CA SER A 304 14.93 6.66 4.86
C SER A 304 15.46 5.37 4.22
N PRO A 305 15.07 4.19 4.70
CA PRO A 305 15.39 2.94 4.02
C PRO A 305 14.69 2.84 2.65
N ASN A 306 15.34 2.13 1.74
CA ASN A 306 14.77 1.72 0.45
C ASN A 306 13.43 1.03 0.66
N ALA A 307 12.42 1.34 -0.17
CA ALA A 307 11.11 0.75 -0.04
C ALA A 307 10.66 0.07 -1.34
N LEU A 308 10.40 -1.22 -1.27
CA LEU A 308 9.75 -1.98 -2.34
C LEU A 308 8.33 -1.47 -2.55
N LYS A 309 7.88 -1.43 -3.81
CA LYS A 309 6.49 -1.07 -4.12
C LYS A 309 5.51 -2.07 -3.51
N TYR A 310 5.84 -3.35 -3.64
CA TYR A 310 5.11 -4.48 -3.09
C TYR A 310 6.08 -5.58 -2.58
N PRO A 311 5.93 -6.11 -1.37
CA PRO A 311 6.77 -7.23 -0.92
C PRO A 311 6.61 -8.45 -1.84
N GLN A 312 7.70 -9.00 -2.36
CA GLN A 312 7.66 -10.17 -3.25
C GLN A 312 6.93 -11.36 -2.60
N GLN A 313 7.17 -11.58 -1.31
CA GLN A 313 6.51 -12.63 -0.54
C GLN A 313 4.98 -12.45 -0.49
N ALA A 314 4.49 -11.22 -0.38
CA ALA A 314 3.05 -10.94 -0.38
C ALA A 314 2.43 -11.21 -1.76
N LEU A 315 3.12 -10.84 -2.84
CA LEU A 315 2.67 -11.11 -4.22
C LEU A 315 2.62 -12.62 -4.51
N THR A 316 3.69 -13.35 -4.18
CA THR A 316 3.76 -14.81 -4.36
C THR A 316 2.62 -15.51 -3.63
N GLU A 317 2.45 -15.19 -2.34
CA GLU A 317 1.44 -15.83 -1.51
C GLU A 317 0.01 -15.49 -1.99
N ALA A 318 -0.25 -14.25 -2.42
CA ALA A 318 -1.55 -13.85 -2.93
C ALA A 318 -1.90 -14.55 -4.26
N ILE A 319 -0.95 -14.66 -5.19
CA ILE A 319 -1.14 -15.36 -6.47
C ILE A 319 -1.39 -16.86 -6.24
N VAL A 320 -0.57 -17.50 -5.42
CA VAL A 320 -0.69 -18.94 -5.18
C VAL A 320 -2.00 -19.27 -4.47
N ASN A 321 -2.41 -18.46 -3.49
CA ASN A 321 -3.72 -18.61 -2.85
C ASN A 321 -4.87 -18.41 -3.84
N ALA A 322 -4.77 -17.41 -4.71
CA ALA A 322 -5.80 -17.15 -5.71
C ALA A 322 -5.96 -18.29 -6.72
N LEU A 323 -4.88 -18.98 -7.09
CA LEU A 323 -4.93 -20.17 -7.94
C LEU A 323 -5.44 -21.39 -7.17
N ALA A 324 -4.89 -21.65 -5.99
CA ALA A 324 -5.18 -22.88 -5.26
C ALA A 324 -6.62 -22.96 -4.72
N HIS A 325 -7.18 -21.83 -4.30
CA HIS A 325 -8.54 -21.76 -3.76
C HIS A 325 -9.61 -21.45 -4.81
N ARG A 326 -9.21 -21.29 -6.08
CA ARG A 326 -10.12 -20.98 -7.18
C ARG A 326 -11.21 -22.05 -7.34
N ASN A 327 -12.43 -21.61 -7.66
CA ASN A 327 -13.46 -22.48 -8.18
C ASN A 327 -13.23 -22.74 -9.69
N TYR A 328 -12.70 -23.92 -10.02
CA TYR A 328 -12.44 -24.33 -11.41
C TYR A 328 -13.69 -24.87 -12.14
N GLU A 329 -14.83 -25.01 -11.47
CA GLU A 329 -16.11 -25.26 -12.14
C GLU A 329 -16.59 -24.02 -12.92
N LEU A 330 -16.12 -22.82 -12.53
CA LEU A 330 -16.43 -21.58 -13.23
C LEU A 330 -15.48 -21.36 -14.42
N ASN A 331 -16.07 -21.03 -15.57
CA ASN A 331 -15.33 -20.70 -16.79
C ASN A 331 -14.81 -19.24 -16.79
N GLU A 332 -14.26 -18.80 -15.67
CA GLU A 332 -13.72 -17.44 -15.49
C GLU A 332 -12.27 -17.51 -15.06
N PRO A 333 -11.35 -16.73 -15.67
CA PRO A 333 -9.94 -16.76 -15.29
C PRO A 333 -9.68 -16.08 -13.95
N THR A 334 -8.55 -16.43 -13.32
CA THR A 334 -8.00 -15.61 -12.24
C THR A 334 -7.56 -14.28 -12.83
N ARG A 335 -8.01 -13.15 -12.27
CA ARG A 335 -7.65 -11.82 -12.79
C ARG A 335 -6.71 -11.11 -11.83
N THR A 336 -5.57 -10.67 -12.33
CA THR A 336 -4.64 -9.81 -11.61
C THR A 336 -4.61 -8.47 -12.33
N THR A 337 -4.97 -7.39 -11.65
CA THR A 337 -4.92 -6.04 -12.19
C THR A 337 -3.95 -5.20 -11.39
N VAL A 338 -2.89 -4.75 -12.04
CA VAL A 338 -1.91 -3.83 -11.47
C VAL A 338 -2.33 -2.43 -11.86
N PHE A 339 -2.65 -1.63 -10.85
CA PHE A 339 -2.75 -0.19 -10.98
C PHE A 339 -1.47 0.45 -10.48
N SER A 340 -1.36 1.74 -10.74
CA SER A 340 -0.25 2.53 -10.26
C SER A 340 -0.17 2.50 -8.72
N ASP A 341 -1.30 2.56 -8.01
CA ASP A 341 -1.41 2.65 -6.54
C ASP A 341 -1.70 1.32 -5.82
N ARG A 342 -2.09 0.26 -6.52
CA ARG A 342 -2.43 -1.04 -5.90
C ARG A 342 -2.36 -2.21 -6.89
N VAL A 343 -2.34 -3.43 -6.35
CA VAL A 343 -2.57 -4.68 -7.10
C VAL A 343 -3.87 -5.30 -6.61
N GLU A 344 -4.75 -5.66 -7.53
CA GLU A 344 -5.99 -6.40 -7.26
C GLU A 344 -5.87 -7.81 -7.83
N ILE A 345 -5.99 -8.84 -6.98
CA ILE A 345 -5.99 -10.25 -7.38
C ILE A 345 -7.37 -10.82 -7.09
N VAL A 346 -8.08 -11.21 -8.15
CA VAL A 346 -9.45 -11.73 -8.13
C VAL A 346 -9.40 -13.23 -8.41
N SER A 347 -9.84 -14.02 -7.43
CA SER A 347 -10.04 -15.46 -7.54
C SER A 347 -11.52 -15.77 -7.74
N PRO A 348 -11.90 -16.50 -8.80
CA PRO A 348 -13.28 -16.93 -9.02
C PRO A 348 -13.80 -17.89 -7.94
N GLY A 349 -15.06 -17.68 -7.56
CA GLY A 349 -15.79 -18.41 -6.53
C GLY A 349 -15.74 -17.75 -5.15
N PRO A 350 -16.74 -18.00 -4.29
CA PRO A 350 -16.80 -17.42 -2.95
C PRO A 350 -15.70 -17.99 -2.04
N LEU A 351 -15.59 -17.50 -0.80
CA LEU A 351 -14.80 -18.21 0.20
C LEU A 351 -15.34 -19.63 0.46
N PRO A 352 -14.48 -20.60 0.80
CA PRO A 352 -14.91 -21.89 1.35
C PRO A 352 -15.85 -21.67 2.54
N LEU A 353 -16.96 -22.39 2.57
CA LEU A 353 -18.07 -22.09 3.47
C LEU A 353 -17.72 -22.41 4.94
N GLY A 354 -18.35 -21.76 5.92
CA GLY A 354 -17.94 -21.88 7.32
C GLY A 354 -16.58 -21.24 7.66
N ILE A 355 -15.99 -20.46 6.74
CA ILE A 355 -15.02 -19.42 7.08
C ILE A 355 -15.81 -18.13 7.32
N ASN A 356 -15.71 -17.58 8.54
CA ASN A 356 -16.28 -16.27 8.84
C ASN A 356 -15.46 -15.17 8.14
N VAL A 357 -16.14 -14.29 7.40
CA VAL A 357 -15.50 -13.22 6.61
C VAL A 357 -14.72 -12.23 7.47
N GLU A 358 -15.22 -11.88 8.66
CA GLU A 358 -14.53 -10.97 9.58
C GLU A 358 -13.26 -11.61 10.15
N ILE A 359 -13.35 -12.90 10.53
CA ILE A 359 -12.19 -13.66 11.00
C ILE A 359 -11.15 -13.82 9.87
N PHE A 360 -11.61 -14.06 8.64
CA PHE A 360 -10.75 -14.12 7.45
C PHE A 360 -10.01 -12.81 7.21
N ARG A 361 -10.72 -11.68 7.22
CA ARG A 361 -10.12 -10.34 7.08
C ARG A 361 -9.10 -10.03 8.17
N SER A 362 -9.29 -10.58 9.37
CA SER A 362 -8.32 -10.44 10.48
C SER A 362 -7.09 -11.36 10.36
N GLY A 363 -7.04 -12.24 9.34
CA GLY A 363 -5.98 -13.21 9.15
C GLY A 363 -5.99 -14.37 10.16
N LYS A 364 -7.08 -14.55 10.91
CA LYS A 364 -7.21 -15.58 11.97
C LYS A 364 -8.09 -16.76 11.55
N ALA A 365 -8.53 -16.80 10.29
CA ALA A 365 -9.42 -17.85 9.81
C ALA A 365 -8.70 -19.20 9.78
N THR A 366 -9.44 -20.25 10.12
CA THR A 366 -8.99 -21.62 9.96
C THR A 366 -8.74 -21.92 8.49
N SER A 367 -7.60 -22.55 8.19
CA SER A 367 -7.25 -22.93 6.81
C SER A 367 -8.21 -24.01 6.31
N LYS A 368 -9.02 -23.70 5.29
CA LYS A 368 -9.82 -24.69 4.55
C LYS A 368 -9.54 -24.56 3.07
N TRP A 369 -9.06 -25.64 2.46
CA TRP A 369 -8.78 -25.70 1.03
C TRP A 369 -9.98 -26.23 0.27
N ARG A 370 -10.39 -25.50 -0.78
CA ARG A 370 -11.41 -25.97 -1.74
C ARG A 370 -10.89 -27.17 -2.53
N ASN A 371 -9.65 -27.09 -2.99
CA ASN A 371 -9.01 -28.10 -3.81
C ASN A 371 -7.91 -28.80 -2.99
N GLN A 372 -8.29 -29.80 -2.20
CA GLN A 372 -7.38 -30.46 -1.23
C GLN A 372 -6.20 -31.16 -1.91
N SER A 373 -6.42 -31.79 -3.06
CA SER A 373 -5.35 -32.46 -3.79
C SER A 373 -4.36 -31.43 -4.33
N LEU A 374 -4.85 -30.33 -4.93
CA LEU A 374 -4.00 -29.23 -5.38
C LEU A 374 -3.18 -28.63 -4.22
N ALA A 375 -3.80 -28.41 -3.06
CA ALA A 375 -3.12 -27.88 -1.87
C ALA A 375 -1.90 -28.74 -1.48
N TRP A 376 -2.06 -30.07 -1.46
CA TRP A 376 -0.97 -30.99 -1.15
C TRP A 376 0.21 -30.84 -2.11
N PHE A 377 -0.05 -30.78 -3.43
CA PHE A 377 1.01 -30.60 -4.43
C PHE A 377 1.67 -29.23 -4.31
N LEU A 378 0.90 -28.14 -4.18
CA LEU A 378 1.45 -26.78 -4.11
C LEU A 378 2.33 -26.58 -2.86
N ASN A 379 1.93 -27.16 -1.72
CA ASN A 379 2.75 -27.17 -0.50
C ASN A 379 4.05 -27.96 -0.71
N ARG A 380 3.98 -29.15 -1.30
CA ARG A 380 5.14 -30.02 -1.53
C ARG A 380 6.11 -29.52 -2.59
N LEU A 381 5.60 -28.80 -3.59
CA LEU A 381 6.40 -28.12 -4.62
C LEU A 381 7.00 -26.79 -4.12
N GLN A 382 6.78 -26.43 -2.85
CA GLN A 382 7.23 -25.17 -2.23
C GLN A 382 6.73 -23.92 -2.97
N LEU A 383 5.56 -24.03 -3.60
CA LEU A 383 4.89 -22.90 -4.23
C LEU A 383 4.02 -22.15 -3.21
N ALA A 384 3.51 -22.85 -2.18
CA ALA A 384 2.77 -22.28 -1.06
C ALA A 384 3.52 -22.50 0.27
N GLN A 385 3.36 -21.58 1.23
CA GLN A 385 3.82 -21.81 2.61
C GLN A 385 2.90 -22.79 3.37
N ALA A 386 3.37 -23.29 4.51
CA ALA A 386 2.64 -24.24 5.36
C ALA A 386 1.21 -23.76 5.70
N GLU A 387 0.29 -24.72 5.87
CA GLU A 387 -1.14 -24.48 6.07
C GLU A 387 -1.44 -23.39 7.12
N GLY A 388 -2.34 -22.47 6.76
CA GLY A 388 -2.81 -21.40 7.67
C GLY A 388 -1.87 -20.21 7.83
N GLN A 389 -0.70 -20.18 7.18
CA GLN A 389 0.22 -19.04 7.26
C GLN A 389 0.07 -18.03 6.13
N GLY A 390 -0.66 -18.35 5.05
CA GLY A 390 -0.71 -17.51 3.85
C GLY A 390 -1.19 -16.09 4.08
N ILE A 391 -2.43 -15.91 4.57
CA ILE A 391 -2.98 -14.58 4.88
C ILE A 391 -2.13 -13.83 5.93
N PRO A 392 -1.75 -14.45 7.08
CA PRO A 392 -0.81 -13.84 8.02
C PRO A 392 0.51 -13.38 7.37
N THR A 393 1.06 -14.16 6.45
CA THR A 393 2.31 -13.86 5.74
C THR A 393 2.15 -12.66 4.82
N ILE A 394 1.02 -12.51 4.12
CA ILE A 394 0.72 -11.31 3.32
C ILE A 394 0.67 -10.09 4.25
N ILE A 395 -0.12 -10.15 5.33
CA ILE A 395 -0.28 -9.04 6.28
C ILE A 395 1.07 -8.65 6.91
N ARG A 396 1.85 -9.64 7.34
CA ARG A 396 3.17 -9.43 7.96
C ARG A 396 4.15 -8.81 6.98
N SER A 397 4.26 -9.35 5.76
CA SER A 397 5.19 -8.86 4.73
C SER A 397 4.88 -7.41 4.35
N MET A 398 3.60 -7.07 4.18
CA MET A 398 3.16 -5.69 3.89
C MET A 398 3.56 -4.75 5.04
N LYS A 399 3.33 -5.17 6.29
CA LYS A 399 3.66 -4.37 7.47
C LYS A 399 5.16 -4.15 7.65
N VAL A 400 5.98 -5.17 7.41
CA VAL A 400 7.45 -5.09 7.55
C VAL A 400 8.04 -4.09 6.57
N GLU A 401 7.52 -4.05 5.35
CA GLU A 401 7.97 -3.12 4.30
C GLU A 401 7.41 -1.70 4.47
N GLY A 402 6.42 -1.49 5.36
CA GLY A 402 5.75 -0.20 5.54
C GLY A 402 4.62 0.08 4.56
N CYS A 403 4.16 -0.94 3.82
CA CYS A 403 2.98 -0.82 2.96
C CYS A 403 1.69 -0.76 3.80
N PRO A 404 0.61 -0.11 3.30
CA PRO A 404 -0.69 -0.19 3.93
C PRO A 404 -1.18 -1.64 4.01
N ALA A 405 -2.02 -1.95 5.00
CA ALA A 405 -2.53 -3.30 5.19
C ALA A 405 -3.31 -3.80 3.95
N PRO A 406 -3.20 -5.09 3.60
CA PRO A 406 -3.98 -5.66 2.50
C PRO A 406 -5.49 -5.60 2.82
N ARG A 407 -6.33 -5.41 1.80
CA ARG A 407 -7.79 -5.46 1.91
C ARG A 407 -8.31 -6.72 1.22
N PHE A 408 -9.23 -7.40 1.88
CA PHE A 408 -9.91 -8.57 1.32
C PHE A 408 -11.41 -8.29 1.17
N ASP A 409 -11.84 -8.18 -0.08
CA ASP A 409 -13.26 -8.07 -0.43
C ASP A 409 -13.75 -9.44 -0.86
N VAL A 410 -14.86 -9.87 -0.28
CA VAL A 410 -15.43 -11.20 -0.49
C VAL A 410 -16.88 -10.98 -0.85
N ASP A 411 -17.30 -11.58 -1.95
CA ASP A 411 -18.69 -11.65 -2.36
C ASP A 411 -19.09 -13.13 -2.61
N GLU A 412 -20.31 -13.36 -3.10
CA GLU A 412 -20.83 -14.71 -3.37
C GLU A 412 -20.21 -15.36 -4.63
N SER A 413 -19.53 -14.59 -5.48
CA SER A 413 -19.02 -15.05 -6.77
C SER A 413 -17.49 -15.07 -6.89
N GLN A 414 -16.76 -14.35 -6.04
CA GLN A 414 -15.31 -14.15 -6.12
C GLN A 414 -14.71 -13.68 -4.77
N VAL A 415 -13.38 -13.80 -4.68
CA VAL A 415 -12.56 -13.26 -3.60
C VAL A 415 -11.53 -12.32 -4.19
N ILE A 416 -11.45 -11.10 -3.67
CA ILE A 416 -10.53 -10.06 -4.12
C ILE A 416 -9.50 -9.78 -3.02
N CYS A 417 -8.23 -9.97 -3.33
CA CYS A 417 -7.09 -9.52 -2.52
C CYS A 417 -6.51 -8.24 -3.12
N LEU A 418 -6.64 -7.14 -2.39
CA LEU A 418 -6.11 -5.83 -2.77
C LEU A 418 -4.86 -5.52 -1.93
N LEU A 419 -3.75 -5.29 -2.62
CA LEU A 419 -2.46 -4.93 -2.05
C LEU A 419 -2.13 -3.47 -2.40
N PRO A 420 -2.24 -2.52 -1.46
CA PRO A 420 -1.87 -1.12 -1.71
C PRO A 420 -0.36 -0.95 -1.87
N ALA A 421 0.06 -0.07 -2.78
CA ALA A 421 1.48 0.25 -2.98
C ALA A 421 2.06 0.97 -1.77
N HIS A 422 3.36 0.82 -1.57
CA HIS A 422 4.07 1.58 -0.54
C HIS A 422 3.93 3.10 -0.78
N PRO A 423 3.64 3.94 0.25
CA PRO A 423 3.33 5.37 0.08
C PRO A 423 4.45 6.18 -0.60
N ARG A 424 5.72 5.78 -0.43
CA ARG A 424 6.87 6.40 -1.13
C ARG A 424 6.74 6.34 -2.65
N HIS A 425 6.11 5.31 -3.20
CA HIS A 425 5.87 5.20 -4.64
C HIS A 425 4.76 6.13 -5.12
N ALA A 426 3.81 6.51 -4.25
CA ALA A 426 2.85 7.56 -4.56
C ALA A 426 3.55 8.92 -4.66
N LEU A 427 4.42 9.25 -3.68
CA LEU A 427 5.21 10.48 -3.71
C LEU A 427 6.13 10.56 -4.94
N ALA A 428 6.85 9.47 -5.24
CA ALA A 428 7.73 9.40 -6.42
C ALA A 428 6.95 9.63 -7.74
N ARG A 429 5.72 9.11 -7.83
CA ARG A 429 4.84 9.33 -8.97
C ARG A 429 4.36 10.76 -9.05
N GLU A 430 4.00 11.38 -7.93
CA GLU A 430 3.62 12.79 -7.92
C GLU A 430 4.77 13.67 -8.40
N TYR A 431 6.01 13.43 -7.94
CA TYR A 431 7.17 14.16 -8.45
C TYR A 431 7.36 13.97 -9.95
N LYS A 432 7.29 12.72 -10.44
CA LYS A 432 7.40 12.44 -11.87
C LYS A 432 6.31 13.16 -12.68
N SER A 433 5.08 13.15 -12.18
CA SER A 433 3.95 13.84 -12.82
C SER A 433 4.12 15.37 -12.82
N ILE A 434 4.72 15.94 -11.77
CA ILE A 434 5.08 17.36 -11.73
C ILE A 434 6.18 17.67 -12.76
N GLU A 435 7.24 16.86 -12.81
CA GLU A 435 8.35 17.00 -13.76
C GLU A 435 7.90 16.84 -15.21
N GLU A 436 6.96 15.93 -15.49
CA GLU A 436 6.31 15.77 -16.79
C GLU A 436 5.49 17.01 -17.16
N ALA A 437 4.70 17.56 -16.21
CA ALA A 437 3.94 18.79 -16.45
C ALA A 437 4.87 19.99 -16.75
N ILE A 438 5.98 20.12 -16.01
CA ILE A 438 7.01 21.14 -16.26
C ILE A 438 7.61 20.94 -17.66
N SER A 439 7.98 19.71 -18.02
CA SER A 439 8.55 19.36 -19.33
C SER A 439 7.59 19.69 -20.49
N LEU A 440 6.27 19.55 -20.25
CA LEU A 440 5.22 19.87 -21.20
C LEU A 440 4.82 21.36 -21.21
N GLY A 441 5.38 22.18 -20.31
CA GLY A 441 5.05 23.59 -20.15
C GLY A 441 3.73 23.86 -19.43
N ASP A 442 3.10 22.85 -18.82
CA ASP A 442 1.87 22.96 -18.02
C ASP A 442 2.20 23.34 -16.56
N PHE A 443 2.77 24.54 -16.40
CA PHE A 443 3.17 25.09 -15.10
C PHE A 443 2.00 25.28 -14.12
N PRO A 444 0.77 25.67 -14.52
CA PRO A 444 -0.35 25.76 -13.59
C PRO A 444 -0.71 24.43 -12.92
N ARG A 445 -0.71 23.33 -13.69
CA ARG A 445 -0.94 21.98 -13.15
C ARG A 445 0.20 21.55 -12.22
N ALA A 446 1.45 21.83 -12.61
CA ALA A 446 2.61 21.57 -11.76
C ALA A 446 2.50 22.30 -10.42
N LYS A 447 2.17 23.60 -10.43
CA LYS A 447 1.93 24.43 -9.24
C LYS A 447 0.87 23.81 -8.33
N GLN A 448 -0.29 23.44 -8.88
CA GLN A 448 -1.38 22.85 -8.09
C GLN A 448 -0.93 21.59 -7.34
N LYS A 449 -0.22 20.70 -8.03
CA LYS A 449 0.31 19.46 -7.44
C LYS A 449 1.39 19.72 -6.39
N ILE A 450 2.30 20.65 -6.64
CA ILE A 450 3.32 21.06 -5.67
C ILE A 450 2.68 21.58 -4.38
N LEU A 451 1.68 22.46 -4.49
CA LEU A 451 0.97 23.00 -3.33
C LEU A 451 0.21 21.92 -2.55
N ALA A 452 -0.33 20.91 -3.24
CA ALA A 452 -0.96 19.75 -2.59
C ALA A 452 0.04 18.90 -1.79
N LEU A 453 1.30 18.78 -2.25
CA LEU A 453 2.35 18.11 -1.47
C LEU A 453 2.77 18.95 -0.26
N LEU A 454 2.91 20.27 -0.43
CA LEU A 454 3.33 21.19 0.63
C LEU A 454 2.27 21.40 1.72
N SER A 455 0.98 21.19 1.42
CA SER A 455 -0.06 21.22 2.43
C SER A 455 -0.01 20.02 3.39
N VAL A 456 0.53 18.89 2.94
CA VAL A 456 0.75 17.69 3.76
C VAL A 456 2.09 17.75 4.49
N ASP A 457 3.16 18.13 3.78
CA ASP A 457 4.51 18.28 4.33
C ASP A 457 5.11 19.63 3.89
N PRO A 458 5.00 20.68 4.73
CA PRO A 458 5.48 22.01 4.40
C PRO A 458 7.00 22.14 4.22
N ILE A 459 7.78 21.17 4.71
CA ILE A 459 9.25 21.17 4.66
C ILE A 459 9.76 20.17 3.61
N ASN A 460 8.87 19.68 2.74
CA ASN A 460 9.23 18.78 1.66
C ASN A 460 10.23 19.43 0.69
N HIS A 461 11.50 19.09 0.85
CA HIS A 461 12.60 19.72 0.14
C HIS A 461 12.50 19.59 -1.39
N ARG A 462 11.94 18.49 -1.91
CA ARG A 462 11.80 18.27 -3.35
C ARG A 462 10.62 19.06 -3.93
N ALA A 463 9.50 19.12 -3.20
CA ALA A 463 8.37 19.98 -3.59
C ALA A 463 8.77 21.46 -3.57
N LEU A 464 9.53 21.91 -2.56
CA LEU A 464 10.07 23.28 -2.49
C LEU A 464 11.07 23.59 -3.60
N HIS A 465 11.92 22.61 -3.96
CA HIS A 465 12.84 22.74 -5.07
C HIS A 465 12.10 22.94 -6.41
N LEU A 466 11.03 22.16 -6.64
CA LEU A 466 10.17 22.29 -7.81
C LEU A 466 9.35 23.60 -7.78
N LEU A 467 8.91 24.04 -6.60
CA LEU A 467 8.24 25.33 -6.43
C LEU A 467 9.15 26.49 -6.87
N ALA A 468 10.43 26.45 -6.49
CA ALA A 468 11.42 27.45 -6.89
C ALA A 468 11.66 27.49 -8.42
N GLU A 469 11.38 26.40 -9.12
CA GLU A 469 11.48 26.31 -10.58
C GLU A 469 10.20 26.83 -11.28
N VAL A 470 9.03 26.51 -10.73
CA VAL A 470 7.73 26.84 -11.34
C VAL A 470 7.27 28.27 -11.04
N ALA A 471 7.47 28.75 -9.81
CA ALA A 471 6.95 30.04 -9.36
C ALA A 471 7.49 31.24 -10.18
N PRO A 472 8.78 31.33 -10.53
CA PRO A 472 9.28 32.41 -11.38
C PRO A 472 8.69 32.41 -12.78
N VAL A 473 8.43 31.22 -13.36
CA VAL A 473 7.88 31.09 -14.72
C VAL A 473 6.43 31.57 -14.77
N LEU A 474 5.68 31.40 -13.68
CA LEU A 474 4.30 31.86 -13.53
C LEU A 474 4.18 33.31 -13.04
N ASP A 475 5.30 34.01 -12.83
CA ASP A 475 5.35 35.33 -12.17
C ASP A 475 4.61 35.37 -10.81
N ASP A 476 4.69 34.27 -10.06
CA ASP A 476 3.99 34.10 -8.79
C ASP A 476 4.98 33.81 -7.65
N ILE A 477 5.94 34.73 -7.50
CA ILE A 477 7.00 34.63 -6.48
C ILE A 477 6.45 34.82 -5.06
N ASP A 478 5.30 35.46 -4.92
CA ASP A 478 4.63 35.66 -3.63
C ASP A 478 4.36 34.31 -2.93
N LEU A 479 4.07 33.24 -3.68
CA LEU A 479 3.95 31.89 -3.13
C LEU A 479 5.20 31.42 -2.39
N VAL A 480 6.39 31.62 -2.96
CA VAL A 480 7.66 31.21 -2.34
C VAL A 480 7.88 32.04 -1.09
N ARG A 481 7.63 33.35 -1.17
CA ARG A 481 7.79 34.28 -0.05
C ARG A 481 6.87 33.92 1.11
N ASP A 482 5.59 33.75 0.83
CA ASP A 482 4.56 33.48 1.82
C ASP A 482 4.79 32.11 2.48
N HIS A 483 5.16 31.10 1.69
CA HIS A 483 5.50 29.78 2.24
C HIS A 483 6.68 29.84 3.21
N LEU A 484 7.74 30.56 2.87
CA LEU A 484 8.92 30.73 3.73
C LEU A 484 8.61 31.54 5.00
N ASN A 485 7.79 32.59 4.89
CA ASN A 485 7.38 33.39 6.05
C ASN A 485 6.53 32.59 7.04
N ASN A 486 5.67 31.70 6.53
CA ASN A 486 4.83 30.84 7.35
C ASN A 486 5.61 29.70 8.03
N HIS A 487 6.80 29.35 7.53
CA HIS A 487 7.60 28.22 8.00
C HIS A 487 9.06 28.61 8.27
N PRO A 488 9.36 29.31 9.39
CA PRO A 488 10.68 29.87 9.65
C PRO A 488 11.79 28.83 9.91
N THR A 489 11.44 27.57 10.20
CA THR A 489 12.41 26.47 10.46
C THR A 489 13.04 25.91 9.19
N ILE A 490 12.53 26.28 8.00
CA ILE A 490 13.01 25.80 6.70
C ILE A 490 14.54 26.01 6.52
N GLU A 491 15.08 27.12 7.02
CA GLU A 491 16.50 27.46 6.89
C GLU A 491 17.44 26.43 7.54
N SER A 492 16.99 25.74 8.60
CA SER A 492 17.81 24.75 9.32
C SER A 492 17.61 23.31 8.85
N GLU A 493 16.53 23.04 8.12
CA GLU A 493 16.11 21.66 7.82
C GLU A 493 16.36 21.26 6.36
N LEU A 494 16.47 22.23 5.44
CA LEU A 494 16.65 21.96 4.02
C LEU A 494 18.11 21.76 3.59
N PRO A 495 18.35 20.95 2.55
CA PRO A 495 19.67 20.81 1.96
C PRO A 495 20.12 22.10 1.25
N PRO A 496 21.44 22.39 1.21
CA PRO A 496 21.98 23.62 0.61
C PRO A 496 21.51 23.91 -0.82
N ASN A 497 21.41 22.89 -1.67
CA ASN A 497 20.95 23.07 -3.06
C ASN A 497 19.51 23.62 -3.13
N THR A 498 18.59 23.07 -2.32
CA THR A 498 17.21 23.58 -2.27
C THR A 498 17.17 25.00 -1.72
N LEU A 499 17.95 25.31 -0.69
CA LEU A 499 18.07 26.68 -0.15
C LEU A 499 18.57 27.68 -1.20
N THR A 500 19.61 27.31 -1.95
CA THR A 500 20.18 28.14 -3.03
C THR A 500 19.14 28.39 -4.12
N ARG A 501 18.39 27.37 -4.56
CA ARG A 501 17.35 27.53 -5.59
C ARG A 501 16.21 28.44 -5.14
N LEU A 502 15.72 28.28 -3.90
CA LEU A 502 14.71 29.17 -3.33
C LEU A 502 15.22 30.62 -3.26
N ALA A 503 16.49 30.82 -2.90
CA ALA A 503 17.11 32.12 -2.87
C ALA A 503 17.28 32.74 -4.28
N ASP A 504 17.63 31.94 -5.28
CA ASP A 504 17.71 32.39 -6.67
C ASP A 504 16.33 32.81 -7.20
N ALA A 505 15.27 32.03 -6.93
CA ALA A 505 13.90 32.37 -7.32
C ALA A 505 13.46 33.76 -6.80
N LEU A 506 13.82 34.10 -5.55
CA LEU A 506 13.52 35.40 -4.96
C LEU A 506 14.43 36.53 -5.49
N THR A 507 15.72 36.25 -5.68
CA THR A 507 16.73 37.30 -5.96
C THR A 507 16.98 37.56 -7.44
N MET A 508 16.64 36.63 -8.33
CA MET A 508 16.76 36.78 -9.78
C MET A 508 15.51 37.37 -10.44
N ASN A 509 14.39 37.48 -9.73
CA ASN A 509 13.17 38.06 -10.29
C ASN A 509 13.37 39.55 -10.67
N GLU A 510 12.79 39.96 -11.81
CA GLU A 510 12.75 41.34 -12.27
C GLU A 510 12.00 42.25 -11.30
N HIS A 511 10.93 41.75 -10.67
CA HIS A 511 10.09 42.48 -9.72
C HIS A 511 10.49 42.32 -8.24
N ARG A 512 11.73 41.91 -7.96
CA ARG A 512 12.22 41.67 -6.58
C ARG A 512 12.11 42.92 -5.70
N ASN A 513 11.62 42.75 -4.48
CA ASN A 513 11.54 43.81 -3.47
C ASN A 513 12.64 43.67 -2.40
N ARG A 514 12.71 44.64 -1.47
CA ARG A 514 13.72 44.63 -0.40
C ARG A 514 13.57 43.42 0.55
N ALA A 515 12.34 42.94 0.76
CA ALA A 515 12.08 41.77 1.61
C ALA A 515 12.58 40.48 0.94
N ASP A 516 12.39 40.33 -0.38
CA ASP A 516 12.90 39.19 -1.16
C ASP A 516 14.42 39.08 -1.06
N MET A 517 15.11 40.21 -1.16
CA MET A 517 16.56 40.28 -1.03
C MET A 517 17.03 39.87 0.37
N GLN A 518 16.28 40.25 1.42
CA GLN A 518 16.58 39.85 2.79
C GLN A 518 16.35 38.36 3.03
N ILE A 519 15.26 37.80 2.53
CA ILE A 519 14.95 36.37 2.64
C ILE A 519 15.98 35.55 1.86
N GLY A 520 16.27 35.93 0.61
CA GLY A 520 17.29 35.29 -0.22
C GLY A 520 18.67 35.31 0.44
N ARG A 521 19.07 36.43 1.06
CA ARG A 521 20.31 36.51 1.85
C ARG A 521 20.35 35.49 2.98
N ARG A 522 19.27 35.37 3.76
CA ARG A 522 19.20 34.38 4.86
C ARG A 522 19.35 32.95 4.35
N LEU A 523 18.67 32.61 3.25
CA LEU A 523 18.75 31.29 2.63
C LEU A 523 20.16 30.97 2.10
N TYR A 524 20.83 31.91 1.43
CA TYR A 524 22.22 31.71 1.01
C TYR A 524 23.16 31.51 2.21
N LEU A 525 23.00 32.30 3.28
CA LEU A 525 23.78 32.12 4.51
C LEU A 525 23.53 30.76 5.16
N ALA A 526 22.28 30.29 5.18
CA ALA A 526 21.94 28.95 5.67
C ALA A 526 22.62 27.86 4.83
N ALA A 527 22.64 28.01 3.49
CA ALA A 527 23.30 27.07 2.59
C ALA A 527 24.81 26.93 2.87
N THR A 528 25.49 28.01 3.31
CA THR A 528 26.93 27.96 3.66
C THR A 528 27.27 27.07 4.86
N ARG A 529 26.26 26.69 5.67
CA ARG A 529 26.46 25.86 6.87
C ARG A 529 26.51 24.36 6.54
N GLY A 530 25.96 23.96 5.40
CA GLY A 530 25.97 22.57 4.94
C GLY A 530 27.16 22.23 4.04
N TYR A 531 27.19 20.99 3.56
CA TYR A 531 28.12 20.58 2.51
C TYR A 531 27.63 21.13 1.16
N VAL A 532 28.47 21.89 0.48
CA VAL A 532 28.15 22.55 -0.79
C VAL A 532 29.09 22.00 -1.86
N GLU A 533 28.53 21.42 -2.92
CA GLU A 533 29.32 20.94 -4.06
C GLU A 533 30.00 22.10 -4.80
N GLU A 534 31.11 21.82 -5.50
CA GLU A 534 31.93 22.84 -6.19
C GLU A 534 31.09 23.79 -7.08
N MET A 535 30.14 23.24 -7.84
CA MET A 535 29.25 24.03 -8.70
C MET A 535 28.29 24.95 -7.93
N GLU A 536 27.89 24.55 -6.72
CA GLU A 536 26.99 25.31 -5.86
C GLU A 536 27.74 26.39 -5.05
N VAL A 537 29.02 26.19 -4.75
CA VAL A 537 29.87 27.18 -4.05
C VAL A 537 29.89 28.50 -4.80
N ARG A 538 30.07 28.46 -6.12
CA ARG A 538 30.09 29.68 -6.94
C ARG A 538 28.74 30.41 -6.90
N LYS A 539 27.65 29.66 -7.01
CA LYS A 539 26.29 30.21 -7.02
C LYS A 539 25.97 30.90 -5.70
N VAL A 540 26.28 30.25 -4.57
CA VAL A 540 26.07 30.82 -3.24
C VAL A 540 26.87 32.11 -3.06
N ALA A 541 28.14 32.16 -3.47
CA ALA A 541 28.95 33.37 -3.37
C ALA A 541 28.40 34.54 -4.23
N ILE A 542 28.02 34.26 -5.48
CA ILE A 542 27.40 35.27 -6.36
C ILE A 542 26.04 35.71 -5.79
N GLY A 543 25.27 34.77 -5.24
CA GLY A 543 23.98 35.01 -4.61
C GLY A 543 24.08 35.93 -3.39
N LEU A 544 25.05 35.69 -2.51
CA LEU A 544 25.34 36.54 -1.35
C LEU A 544 25.68 37.97 -1.77
N SER A 545 26.60 38.15 -2.71
CA SER A 545 26.96 39.47 -3.26
C SER A 545 25.75 40.16 -3.91
N ARG A 546 24.98 39.43 -4.73
CA ARG A 546 23.74 39.92 -5.34
C ARG A 546 22.72 40.37 -4.29
N SER A 547 22.58 39.64 -3.19
CA SER A 547 21.71 39.98 -2.06
C SER A 547 22.23 41.14 -1.18
N GLY A 548 23.40 41.70 -1.51
CA GLY A 548 24.01 42.85 -0.83
C GLY A 548 24.98 42.48 0.30
N ASP A 549 25.36 41.20 0.43
CA ASP A 549 26.28 40.71 1.46
C ASP A 549 27.61 40.26 0.86
N ASP A 550 28.34 41.23 0.30
CA ASP A 550 29.65 41.01 -0.29
C ASP A 550 30.68 40.48 0.74
N LEU A 551 30.53 40.83 2.02
CA LEU A 551 31.43 40.37 3.09
C LEU A 551 31.26 38.87 3.31
N ALA A 552 30.02 38.39 3.48
CA ALA A 552 29.75 36.97 3.63
C ALA A 552 30.18 36.16 2.40
N ALA A 553 30.09 36.73 1.19
CA ALA A 553 30.58 36.09 -0.04
C ALA A 553 32.10 35.87 -0.01
N VAL A 554 32.87 36.87 0.43
CA VAL A 554 34.33 36.77 0.58
C VAL A 554 34.70 35.76 1.68
N GLU A 555 34.10 35.88 2.87
CA GLU A 555 34.36 34.98 3.99
C GLU A 555 34.02 33.51 3.67
N PHE A 556 32.92 33.29 2.95
CA PHE A 556 32.53 31.96 2.50
C PHE A 556 33.57 31.37 1.54
N LEU A 557 34.01 32.11 0.53
CA LEU A 557 35.03 31.64 -0.42
C LEU A 557 36.39 31.43 0.24
N ASP A 558 36.80 32.30 1.16
CA ASP A 558 38.05 32.14 1.92
C ASP A 558 38.02 30.87 2.77
N LYS A 559 36.88 30.56 3.40
CA LYS A 559 36.67 29.29 4.11
C LYS A 559 36.81 28.10 3.15
N GLN A 560 36.20 28.15 1.96
CA GLN A 560 36.35 27.06 0.98
C GLN A 560 37.81 26.89 0.52
N PHE A 561 38.54 27.98 0.27
CA PHE A 561 39.96 27.94 -0.10
C PHE A 561 40.90 27.46 1.03
N SER A 562 40.44 27.47 2.27
CA SER A 562 41.18 26.89 3.40
C SER A 562 41.00 25.37 3.49
N VAL A 563 39.88 24.85 3.00
CA VAL A 563 39.56 23.42 3.00
C VAL A 563 40.04 22.74 1.71
N HIS A 564 39.87 23.41 0.57
CA HIS A 564 40.20 22.94 -0.78
C HIS A 564 41.27 23.85 -1.38
N GLU A 565 42.54 23.49 -1.23
CA GLU A 565 43.65 24.31 -1.68
C GLU A 565 43.70 24.42 -3.21
N GLU A 566 43.29 23.36 -3.91
CA GLU A 566 43.17 23.27 -5.36
C GLU A 566 42.23 24.34 -5.95
N TRP A 567 41.23 24.79 -5.18
CA TRP A 567 40.25 25.78 -5.64
C TRP A 567 40.78 27.22 -5.69
N ARG A 568 41.95 27.48 -5.08
CA ARG A 568 42.58 28.82 -5.09
C ARG A 568 42.96 29.31 -6.48
N ASN A 569 43.11 28.40 -7.43
CA ASN A 569 43.43 28.73 -8.82
C ASN A 569 42.21 28.65 -9.75
N ASN A 570 41.04 28.27 -9.23
CA ASN A 570 39.82 28.16 -10.03
C ASN A 570 39.38 29.58 -10.48
N PRO A 571 39.34 29.85 -11.79
CA PRO A 571 39.08 31.20 -12.31
C PRO A 571 37.67 31.70 -11.94
N TYR A 572 36.70 30.80 -11.79
CA TYR A 572 35.32 31.18 -11.47
C TYR A 572 35.15 31.60 -10.01
N PHE A 573 35.86 30.96 -9.07
CA PHE A 573 35.83 31.36 -7.66
C PHE A 573 36.60 32.65 -7.42
N LEU A 574 37.77 32.79 -8.05
CA LEU A 574 38.54 34.03 -7.99
C LEU A 574 37.78 35.21 -8.59
N GLN A 575 37.08 34.99 -9.72
CA GLN A 575 36.18 35.97 -10.30
C GLN A 575 35.07 36.37 -9.31
N ALA A 576 34.40 35.39 -8.67
CA ALA A 576 33.34 35.66 -7.71
C ALA A 576 33.86 36.46 -6.49
N ARG A 577 35.00 36.05 -5.91
CA ARG A 577 35.63 36.77 -4.79
C ARG A 577 36.07 38.18 -5.18
N GLY A 578 36.68 38.34 -6.35
CA GLY A 578 37.10 39.63 -6.87
C GLY A 578 35.93 40.59 -7.06
N ASN A 579 34.80 40.11 -7.59
CA ASN A 579 33.59 40.91 -7.73
C ASN A 579 33.00 41.34 -6.38
N ALA A 580 32.97 40.45 -5.39
CA ALA A 580 32.51 40.77 -4.03
C ALA A 580 33.44 41.81 -3.38
N CYS A 581 34.77 41.71 -3.54
CA CYS A 581 35.72 42.72 -3.09
C CYS A 581 35.48 44.10 -3.76
N ILE A 582 35.14 44.14 -5.05
CA ILE A 582 34.72 45.37 -5.72
C ILE A 582 33.43 45.92 -5.08
N GLY A 583 32.47 45.06 -4.73
CA GLY A 583 31.26 45.41 -4.00
C GLY A 583 31.57 46.08 -2.65
N LEU A 584 32.42 45.45 -1.82
CA LEU A 584 32.89 46.01 -0.54
C LEU A 584 33.60 47.36 -0.72
N ALA A 585 34.43 47.50 -1.75
CA ALA A 585 35.08 48.77 -2.06
C ALA A 585 34.06 49.88 -2.41
N LYS A 586 32.96 49.56 -3.11
CA LYS A 586 31.86 50.52 -3.36
C LYS A 586 31.18 50.93 -2.06
N GLN A 587 30.88 49.98 -1.17
CA GLN A 587 30.28 50.26 0.14
C GLN A 587 31.19 51.15 1.00
N CYS A 588 32.49 50.86 1.03
CA CYS A 588 33.51 51.67 1.69
C CYS A 588 33.58 53.08 1.11
N THR A 589 33.50 53.23 -0.22
CA THR A 589 33.49 54.52 -0.90
C THR A 589 32.25 55.34 -0.55
N ASN A 590 31.06 54.72 -0.51
CA ASN A 590 29.83 55.38 -0.09
C ASN A 590 29.90 55.83 1.38
N THR A 591 30.47 54.99 2.25
CA THR A 591 30.72 55.30 3.66
C THR A 591 31.69 56.47 3.79
N ALA A 592 32.82 56.46 3.08
CA ALA A 592 33.82 57.52 3.12
C ALA A 592 33.29 58.87 2.63
N ARG A 593 32.34 58.85 1.68
CA ARG A 593 31.66 60.05 1.15
C ARG A 593 30.54 60.57 2.05
N ASN A 594 30.11 59.81 3.05
CA ASN A 594 29.06 60.24 3.96
C ASN A 594 29.54 61.43 4.81
N ARG A 595 28.88 62.59 4.65
CA ARG A 595 29.28 63.85 5.29
C ARG A 595 29.19 63.79 6.81
N SER A 596 28.27 63.00 7.37
CA SER A 596 28.02 62.90 8.81
C SER A 596 29.08 62.10 9.60
N LEU A 597 29.99 61.39 8.93
CA LEU A 597 30.99 60.57 9.62
C LEU A 597 32.24 61.37 10.02
N PRO A 598 32.84 61.06 11.20
CA PRO A 598 34.04 61.74 11.68
C PRO A 598 35.27 61.41 10.81
N PRO A 599 36.27 62.32 10.73
CA PRO A 599 37.46 62.13 9.87
C PRO A 599 38.22 60.80 10.03
N PRO A 600 38.40 60.23 11.24
CA PRO A 600 39.06 58.93 11.42
C PRO A 600 38.29 57.78 10.76
N ALA A 601 36.95 57.81 10.83
CA ALA A 601 36.09 56.79 10.21
C ALA A 601 36.15 56.88 8.68
N LYS A 602 36.22 58.09 8.12
CA LYS A 602 36.40 58.30 6.66
C LYS A 602 37.76 57.81 6.18
N LYS A 603 38.83 58.08 6.94
CA LYS A 603 40.17 57.58 6.64
C LYS A 603 40.19 56.05 6.61
N ARG A 604 39.64 55.41 7.65
CA ARG A 604 39.51 53.95 7.74
C ARG A 604 38.73 53.36 6.57
N ALA A 605 37.59 53.96 6.20
CA ALA A 605 36.82 53.52 5.04
C ALA A 605 37.59 53.62 3.71
N TRP A 606 38.43 54.65 3.52
CA TRP A 606 39.31 54.74 2.35
C TRP A 606 40.45 53.72 2.38
N ASP A 607 41.01 53.43 3.54
CA ASP A 607 42.03 52.38 3.72
C ASP A 607 41.46 51.00 3.40
N ASP A 608 40.28 50.67 3.93
CA ASP A 608 39.57 49.42 3.65
C ASP A 608 39.19 49.31 2.16
N CYS A 609 38.73 50.41 1.53
CA CYS A 609 38.47 50.46 0.09
C CYS A 609 39.71 50.08 -0.74
N ARG A 610 40.89 50.65 -0.43
CA ARG A 610 42.15 50.32 -1.11
C ARG A 610 42.56 48.87 -0.91
N ARG A 611 42.35 48.34 0.30
CA ARG A 611 42.64 46.94 0.61
C ARG A 611 41.78 46.00 -0.23
N TYR A 612 40.47 46.22 -0.27
CA TYR A 612 39.55 45.41 -1.06
C TYR A 612 39.82 45.52 -2.57
N LEU A 613 40.15 46.71 -3.09
CA LEU A 613 40.53 46.88 -4.50
C LEU A 613 41.82 46.12 -4.84
N SER A 614 42.82 46.14 -3.97
CA SER A 614 44.07 45.40 -4.17
C SER A 614 43.82 43.88 -4.18
N SER A 615 42.97 43.40 -3.28
CA SER A 615 42.53 42.00 -3.28
C SER A 615 41.75 41.63 -4.54
N ALA A 616 40.81 42.49 -4.98
CA ALA A 616 40.02 42.27 -6.18
C ALA A 616 40.88 42.19 -7.45
N GLU A 617 41.85 43.10 -7.62
CA GLU A 617 42.76 43.12 -8.77
C GLU A 617 43.61 41.84 -8.81
N LYS A 618 44.16 41.42 -7.66
CA LYS A 618 44.93 40.17 -7.56
C LYS A 618 44.11 38.96 -7.97
N ASP A 619 42.88 38.85 -7.47
CA ASP A 619 42.01 37.72 -7.75
C ASP A 619 41.57 37.70 -9.21
N LEU A 620 41.18 38.84 -9.76
CA LEU A 620 40.76 38.95 -11.16
C LEU A 620 41.91 38.73 -12.14
N GLN A 621 43.13 39.18 -11.83
CA GLN A 621 44.31 38.87 -12.66
C GLN A 621 44.63 37.38 -12.67
N ASN A 622 44.60 36.74 -11.50
CA ASN A 622 44.79 35.29 -11.40
C ASN A 622 43.66 34.51 -12.11
N ALA A 623 42.42 34.98 -11.99
CA ALA A 623 41.29 34.41 -12.73
C ALA A 623 41.47 34.54 -14.25
N LEU A 624 42.01 35.67 -14.73
CA LEU A 624 42.23 35.92 -16.15
C LEU A 624 43.26 34.95 -16.75
N LEU A 625 44.33 34.65 -16.02
CA LEU A 625 45.38 33.72 -16.44
C LEU A 625 44.84 32.30 -16.65
N ASN A 626 43.91 31.87 -15.79
CA ASN A 626 43.37 30.51 -15.79
C ASN A 626 42.01 30.38 -16.49
N ALA A 627 41.47 31.45 -17.08
CA ALA A 627 40.15 31.46 -17.70
C ALA A 627 40.09 30.57 -18.97
N PRO A 628 39.14 29.63 -19.08
CA PRO A 628 39.09 28.67 -20.17
C PRO A 628 38.51 29.27 -21.47
N ASP A 629 37.60 30.24 -21.38
CA ASP A 629 36.84 30.76 -22.51
C ASP A 629 36.98 32.29 -22.70
N ARG A 630 36.65 32.76 -23.91
CA ARG A 630 36.78 34.17 -24.29
C ARG A 630 35.77 35.07 -23.57
N GLN A 631 34.55 34.59 -23.30
CA GLN A 631 33.50 35.38 -22.67
C GLN A 631 33.88 35.73 -21.22
N LEU A 632 34.42 34.75 -20.48
CA LEU A 632 34.91 34.94 -19.12
C LEU A 632 36.07 35.95 -19.09
N LYS A 633 37.02 35.84 -20.03
CA LYS A 633 38.15 36.80 -20.14
C LYS A 633 37.66 38.22 -20.39
N GLU A 634 36.73 38.42 -21.31
CA GLU A 634 36.14 39.73 -21.59
C GLU A 634 35.41 40.31 -20.37
N PHE A 635 34.67 39.47 -19.63
CA PHE A 635 33.99 39.89 -18.41
C PHE A 635 34.98 40.28 -17.28
N ILE A 636 36.02 39.46 -17.07
CA ILE A 636 37.05 39.75 -16.07
C ILE A 636 37.79 41.06 -16.40
N ASN A 637 38.14 41.29 -17.67
CA ASN A 637 38.79 42.53 -18.11
C ASN A 637 37.93 43.77 -17.82
N LYS A 638 36.62 43.70 -18.07
CA LYS A 638 35.70 44.80 -17.72
C LYS A 638 35.71 45.12 -16.22
N ASN A 639 35.76 44.09 -15.37
CA ASN A 639 35.79 44.28 -13.92
C ASN A 639 37.16 44.81 -13.43
N LEU A 640 38.26 44.41 -14.07
CA LEU A 640 39.59 44.97 -13.82
C LEU A 640 39.66 46.45 -14.19
N GLU A 641 39.15 46.84 -15.36
CA GLU A 641 39.04 48.24 -15.76
C GLU A 641 38.19 49.06 -14.77
N PHE A 642 37.09 48.48 -14.31
CA PHE A 642 36.22 49.11 -13.32
C PHE A 642 36.93 49.29 -11.96
N ALA A 643 37.65 48.27 -11.48
CA ALA A 643 38.45 48.34 -10.25
C ALA A 643 39.54 49.42 -10.35
N ALA A 644 40.25 49.50 -11.49
CA ALA A 644 41.27 50.50 -11.75
C ALA A 644 40.72 51.94 -11.71
N LYS A 645 39.54 52.18 -12.31
CA LYS A 645 38.83 53.47 -12.24
C LYS A 645 38.43 53.84 -10.80
N MET A 646 37.93 52.88 -10.03
CA MET A 646 37.63 53.09 -8.60
C MET A 646 38.89 53.42 -7.79
N ARG A 647 40.02 52.77 -8.09
CA ARG A 647 41.30 53.01 -7.40
C ARG A 647 41.82 54.42 -7.61
N GLN A 648 41.71 54.97 -8.82
CA GLN A 648 42.03 56.38 -9.10
C GLN A 648 41.19 57.33 -8.24
N THR A 649 39.87 57.05 -8.16
CA THR A 649 38.93 57.82 -7.33
C THR A 649 39.26 57.76 -5.83
N ALA A 650 39.75 56.62 -5.35
CA ALA A 650 40.18 56.42 -3.97
C ALA A 650 41.55 57.07 -3.66
N GLY A 651 42.39 57.29 -4.67
CA GLY A 651 43.64 58.04 -4.57
C GLY A 651 43.41 59.55 -4.38
N ASP A 652 42.43 60.11 -5.08
CA ASP A 652 42.10 61.54 -5.02
C ASP A 652 41.41 61.96 -3.71
N GLY A 653 40.73 61.03 -3.01
CA GLY A 653 40.10 61.29 -1.71
C GLY A 653 41.07 61.79 -0.63
N ASN A 654 42.36 61.47 -0.75
CA ASN A 654 43.40 61.93 0.16
C ASN A 654 43.72 63.44 -0.05
N ARG A 655 43.60 63.95 -1.28
CA ARG A 655 43.87 65.36 -1.62
C ARG A 655 42.82 66.33 -1.07
N HIS A 656 41.59 65.88 -0.82
CA HIS A 656 40.54 66.72 -0.23
C HIS A 656 40.51 66.74 1.30
N SER A 657 41.26 65.85 1.97
CA SER A 657 41.43 65.88 3.44
C SER A 657 42.52 66.85 3.90
N GLN A 658 43.35 67.35 2.97
CA GLN A 658 44.32 68.41 3.17
C GLN A 658 43.84 69.70 2.48
N ARG A 659 42.80 70.35 3.01
CA ARG A 659 42.64 71.79 2.80
C ARG A 659 43.29 72.51 3.99
N PRO A 660 44.26 73.41 3.78
CA PRO A 660 44.84 74.18 4.87
C PRO A 660 43.77 75.08 5.48
N SER A 661 43.82 75.20 6.81
CA SER A 661 43.12 76.23 7.57
C SER A 661 43.33 77.59 6.90
N LYS A 662 42.25 78.25 6.49
CA LYS A 662 42.31 79.65 6.11
C LYS A 662 42.68 80.45 7.35
N ASP A 663 43.86 81.07 7.31
CA ASP A 663 44.23 82.17 8.18
C ASP A 663 43.10 83.22 8.18
N HIS A 664 42.47 83.37 9.33
CA HIS A 664 41.71 84.58 9.63
C HIS A 664 42.72 85.65 10.01
N THR A 665 42.95 86.56 9.08
CA THR A 665 43.60 87.84 9.34
C THR A 665 42.78 88.62 10.36
N ASP A 666 43.37 88.79 11.52
CA ASP A 666 42.90 89.62 12.62
C ASP A 666 42.96 91.10 12.20
N LYS A 667 41.78 91.73 12.13
CA LYS A 667 41.61 93.18 12.10
C LYS A 667 40.75 93.57 13.30
N GLY A 668 41.39 94.11 14.31
CA GLY A 668 40.87 95.32 14.95
C GLY A 668 40.89 95.35 16.48
N THR A 669 41.68 96.32 16.96
CA THR A 669 41.41 97.20 18.11
C THR A 669 41.69 96.70 19.53
N ARG A 670 42.88 97.09 20.02
CA ARG A 670 43.13 97.83 21.27
C ARG A 670 42.00 97.79 22.32
N PHE A 671 42.30 97.18 23.47
CA PHE A 671 42.06 97.82 24.77
C PHE A 671 43.25 97.61 25.70
N LYS A 672 43.66 98.73 26.32
CA LYS A 672 44.75 98.86 27.30
C LYS A 672 44.49 98.03 28.56
N ARG A 673 45.56 97.53 29.20
CA ARG A 673 45.88 97.83 30.61
C ARG A 673 47.36 97.54 30.91
N ASN A 674 48.02 98.61 31.35
CA ASN A 674 49.34 98.80 31.98
C ASN A 674 50.60 98.44 31.19
#